data_AF-A0A9E7YLW8-F1
#
_entry.id   AF-A0A9E7YLW8-F1
#
_cell.length_a   1.000
_cell.length_b   1.000
_cell.length_c   1.000
_cell.angle_alpha   90.00
_cell.angle_beta   90.00
_cell.angle_gamma   90.00
#
_symmetry.space_group_name_H-M   'P 1'
#
loop_
_entity.id
_entity.type
_entity.pdbx_description
1 polymer ?
#
loop_
_entity_poly.entity_id
_entity_poly.type
_entity_poly.pdbx_seq_one_letter_code
_entity_poly.pdbx_strand_id
1 'polypeptide(L)'
;MDDDALMAKLMAAFDDDAAPDQAGDEPRPSEQPFDTQRFLAGLDAIFDAHAAAKAGPYLEQAMIDAENAGDDAGLLTVLNETMGFYRSQGRHKENQWIVQRALELATRMGITGTEAWTTTLINAATAMRAAGQYDQSEDLYKQAQASSERTLAPSDRRLAALHNNLSMLYSETGKTHQAEVELGEALRILESSSPDAETDLDVASTHTNLALTLLAEDKLSAASWHAAKALEIYRNGHLEHSAHYASALAGYAQVRFHQHDYGQAVNLYCQALQVIEECYGKDTDYYRITESNLRQAEHEASEHAPANVSQDVSQDASAGGNGSGTPGAAPAGTPSAAVPSATASPTGTSPICGLKLARECWNAYGKPLIADKYPEYQGRIAAGLVGHGSECYGFDDDLSRDHDFGPRFCLWLTDEDYAAIGERLQADYEALPQSFMGYGPRESTARAQGAGRRDGVFRIGDFFESITGYRQAPSTNNPHEWLMLDEATLAAATNGEVFADPLGKFLDTRQGFKTMPEDVRLALISKRLGMMAQAGQYNVPRMLTRGDGAAAWLSIGEFVQAAASLVFLLNNPITVGYLPYYKWRFAALRRLSSRMATRLADVCGQLETLLRLSSAACYGGAGFGEGGKGSAPVAEKISQTIEHVCAEVVAELRREGLTGSDETFLEWQRPYVEEHIASDAACLHSL
;
A
#
# COMPACT_ATOMS: atom_id res chain seq x y z
N MET A 1 -15.90 -39.18 -7.55
CA MET A 1 -16.35 -38.82 -8.91
C MET A 1 -15.13 -38.25 -9.58
N ASP A 2 -14.87 -38.65 -10.82
CA ASP A 2 -13.57 -38.48 -11.47
C ASP A 2 -13.35 -37.01 -11.85
N ASP A 3 -12.49 -36.29 -11.10
CA ASP A 3 -12.25 -34.85 -11.25
C ASP A 3 -11.71 -34.49 -12.65
N ASP A 4 -11.04 -35.45 -13.30
CA ASP A 4 -10.56 -35.32 -14.68
C ASP A 4 -11.71 -35.30 -15.71
N ALA A 5 -12.82 -35.99 -15.44
CA ALA A 5 -13.99 -35.99 -16.32
C ALA A 5 -14.80 -34.69 -16.22
N LEU A 6 -14.77 -34.03 -15.06
CA LEU A 6 -15.37 -32.71 -14.85
C LEU A 6 -14.49 -31.62 -15.49
N MET A 7 -13.17 -31.71 -15.34
CA MET A 7 -12.22 -30.81 -16.00
C MET A 7 -12.23 -30.94 -17.52
N ALA A 8 -12.39 -32.14 -18.07
CA ALA A 8 -12.55 -32.34 -19.51
C ALA A 8 -13.85 -31.73 -20.06
N LYS A 9 -14.96 -31.78 -19.29
CA LYS A 9 -16.22 -31.12 -19.65
C LYS A 9 -16.15 -29.60 -19.54
N LEU A 10 -15.38 -29.07 -18.60
CA LEU A 10 -15.14 -27.62 -18.49
C LEU A 10 -14.26 -27.11 -19.63
N MET A 11 -13.18 -27.82 -19.98
CA MET A 11 -12.26 -27.45 -21.06
C MET A 11 -12.96 -27.44 -22.44
N ALA A 12 -13.91 -28.36 -22.67
CA ALA A 12 -14.70 -28.38 -23.89
C ALA A 12 -15.63 -27.16 -24.06
N ALA A 13 -15.90 -26.39 -23.01
CA ALA A 13 -16.68 -25.14 -23.09
C ALA A 13 -15.81 -23.90 -23.39
N PHE A 14 -14.48 -24.05 -23.41
CA PHE A 14 -13.52 -22.97 -23.67
C PHE A 14 -12.88 -23.03 -25.06
N ASP A 15 -13.15 -24.08 -25.86
CA ASP A 15 -12.43 -24.38 -27.11
C ASP A 15 -13.30 -24.24 -28.39
N ASP A 16 -14.48 -23.61 -28.29
CA ASP A 16 -15.45 -23.53 -29.40
C ASP A 16 -15.19 -22.34 -30.35
N ASP A 17 -13.93 -22.12 -30.73
CA ASP A 17 -13.56 -21.06 -31.69
C ASP A 17 -12.59 -21.55 -32.80
N ALA A 18 -12.71 -22.83 -33.19
CA ALA A 18 -12.00 -23.36 -34.34
C ALA A 18 -12.70 -24.56 -35.01
N ALA A 19 -13.59 -24.32 -36.00
CA ALA A 19 -13.64 -24.97 -37.34
C ALA A 19 -14.85 -24.47 -38.18
N PRO A 20 -15.00 -24.82 -39.48
CA PRO A 20 -14.87 -23.90 -40.61
C PRO A 20 -16.20 -23.52 -41.28
N ASP A 21 -16.17 -22.39 -42.01
CA ASP A 21 -17.12 -21.93 -43.05
C ASP A 21 -18.31 -22.87 -43.35
N GLN A 22 -19.46 -22.59 -42.72
CA GLN A 22 -20.76 -22.92 -43.28
C GLN A 22 -21.59 -21.64 -43.39
N ALA A 23 -21.88 -21.27 -44.62
CA ALA A 23 -22.78 -20.18 -44.98
C ALA A 23 -24.19 -20.46 -44.43
N GLY A 24 -24.47 -19.87 -43.27
CA GLY A 24 -25.78 -19.78 -42.64
C GLY A 24 -25.86 -18.42 -41.94
N ASP A 25 -27.03 -17.80 -42.00
CA ASP A 25 -27.30 -16.40 -41.66
C ASP A 25 -27.26 -16.19 -40.12
N GLU A 26 -26.07 -16.25 -39.51
CA GLU A 26 -25.86 -15.91 -38.10
C GLU A 26 -25.52 -14.41 -37.93
N PRO A 27 -26.15 -13.73 -36.94
CA PRO A 27 -25.85 -12.34 -36.64
C PRO A 27 -24.41 -12.20 -36.13
N ARG A 28 -23.77 -11.06 -36.44
CA ARG A 28 -22.37 -10.78 -36.12
C ARG A 28 -22.12 -10.84 -34.59
N PRO A 29 -20.87 -11.09 -34.13
CA PRO A 29 -20.52 -11.27 -32.70
C PRO A 29 -20.81 -10.10 -31.74
N SER A 30 -21.43 -9.02 -32.22
CA SER A 30 -21.71 -7.79 -31.46
C SER A 30 -23.16 -7.68 -30.96
N GLU A 31 -23.94 -8.77 -30.95
CA GLU A 31 -25.40 -8.71 -30.67
C GLU A 31 -25.89 -9.68 -29.57
N GLN A 32 -25.03 -10.44 -28.89
CA GLN A 32 -25.48 -11.27 -27.76
C GLN A 32 -25.57 -10.45 -26.47
N PRO A 33 -26.71 -10.43 -25.77
CA PRO A 33 -26.84 -9.73 -24.49
C PRO A 33 -26.00 -10.42 -23.41
N PHE A 34 -25.39 -9.62 -22.53
CA PHE A 34 -24.64 -10.14 -21.39
C PHE A 34 -25.58 -10.88 -20.43
N ASP A 35 -25.25 -12.14 -20.11
CA ASP A 35 -26.06 -12.95 -19.20
C ASP A 35 -25.54 -12.83 -17.76
N THR A 36 -26.10 -11.86 -17.05
CA THR A 36 -25.74 -11.59 -15.65
C THR A 36 -26.01 -12.78 -14.72
N GLN A 37 -27.02 -13.61 -14.98
CA GLN A 37 -27.30 -14.77 -14.13
C GLN A 37 -26.26 -15.86 -14.33
N ARG A 38 -25.88 -16.11 -15.58
CA ARG A 38 -24.79 -17.05 -15.89
C ARG A 38 -23.46 -16.57 -15.31
N PHE A 39 -23.19 -15.27 -15.37
CA PHE A 39 -22.02 -14.66 -14.73
C PHE A 39 -22.00 -14.93 -13.22
N LEU A 40 -23.06 -14.58 -12.50
CA LEU A 40 -23.13 -14.79 -11.04
C LEU A 40 -23.00 -16.27 -10.67
N ALA A 41 -23.71 -17.17 -11.37
CA ALA A 41 -23.61 -18.60 -11.13
C ALA A 41 -22.20 -19.16 -11.41
N GLY A 42 -21.50 -18.63 -12.41
CA GLY A 42 -20.12 -19.00 -12.70
C GLY A 42 -19.14 -18.49 -11.64
N LEU A 43 -19.35 -17.26 -11.15
CA LEU A 43 -18.56 -16.68 -10.06
C LEU A 43 -18.74 -17.48 -8.76
N ASP A 44 -19.98 -17.83 -8.41
CA ASP A 44 -20.30 -18.68 -7.26
C ASP A 44 -19.60 -20.04 -7.36
N ALA A 45 -19.66 -20.69 -8.53
CA ALA A 45 -18.99 -21.98 -8.75
C ALA A 45 -17.46 -21.89 -8.59
N ILE A 46 -16.84 -20.75 -8.94
CA ILE A 46 -15.40 -20.52 -8.72
C ILE A 46 -15.08 -20.44 -7.22
N PHE A 47 -15.92 -19.74 -6.44
CA PHE A 47 -15.74 -19.63 -5.00
C PHE A 47 -16.02 -20.95 -4.28
N ASP A 48 -17.06 -21.69 -4.66
CA ASP A 48 -17.37 -23.02 -4.12
C ASP A 48 -16.24 -24.02 -4.38
N ALA A 49 -15.60 -23.93 -5.54
CA ALA A 49 -14.42 -24.73 -5.89
C ALA A 49 -13.12 -24.27 -5.18
N HIS A 50 -13.18 -23.27 -4.31
CA HIS A 50 -12.04 -22.65 -3.62
C HIS A 50 -10.95 -22.16 -4.60
N ALA A 51 -11.34 -21.81 -5.83
CA ALA A 51 -10.43 -21.45 -6.90
C ALA A 51 -10.25 -19.92 -7.03
N ALA A 52 -9.96 -19.24 -5.92
CA ALA A 52 -9.92 -17.77 -5.83
C ALA A 52 -9.00 -17.11 -6.88
N ALA A 53 -7.93 -17.78 -7.31
CA ALA A 53 -7.04 -17.30 -8.37
C ALA A 53 -7.72 -17.14 -9.74
N LYS A 54 -8.82 -17.86 -10.00
CA LYS A 54 -9.60 -17.77 -11.24
C LYS A 54 -10.65 -16.67 -11.21
N ALA A 55 -11.05 -16.20 -10.03
CA ALA A 55 -12.10 -15.18 -9.90
C ALA A 55 -11.68 -13.83 -10.49
N GLY A 56 -10.41 -13.43 -10.35
CA GLY A 56 -9.90 -12.19 -10.93
C GLY A 56 -10.03 -12.12 -12.46
N PRO A 57 -9.43 -13.05 -13.22
CA PRO A 57 -9.59 -13.12 -14.66
C PRO A 57 -11.04 -13.26 -15.12
N TYR A 58 -11.87 -13.99 -14.36
CA TYR A 58 -13.30 -14.15 -14.66
C TYR A 58 -14.07 -12.84 -14.56
N LEU A 59 -13.82 -12.05 -13.51
CA LEU A 59 -14.42 -10.72 -13.32
C LEU A 59 -13.94 -9.74 -14.40
N GLU A 60 -12.65 -9.75 -14.74
CA GLU A 60 -12.07 -8.90 -15.79
C GLU A 60 -12.68 -9.20 -17.16
N GLN A 61 -12.82 -10.48 -17.52
CA GLN A 61 -13.47 -10.88 -18.77
C GLN A 61 -14.96 -10.49 -18.78
N ALA A 62 -15.68 -10.70 -17.67
CA ALA A 62 -17.08 -10.32 -17.57
C ALA A 62 -17.31 -8.81 -17.71
N MET A 63 -16.38 -7.96 -17.24
CA MET A 63 -16.44 -6.51 -17.48
C MET A 63 -16.32 -6.19 -18.97
N ILE A 64 -15.37 -6.83 -19.67
CA ILE A 64 -15.17 -6.65 -21.12
C ILE A 64 -16.40 -7.11 -21.90
N ASP A 65 -16.95 -8.26 -21.54
CA ASP A 65 -18.12 -8.84 -22.22
C ASP A 65 -19.36 -7.95 -22.03
N ALA A 66 -19.59 -7.46 -20.80
CA ALA A 66 -20.69 -6.53 -20.52
C ALA A 66 -20.52 -5.18 -21.25
N GLU A 67 -19.30 -4.64 -21.31
CA GLU A 67 -18.99 -3.42 -22.07
C GLU A 67 -19.19 -3.60 -23.57
N ASN A 68 -18.74 -4.72 -24.15
CA ASN A 68 -18.91 -5.04 -25.57
C ASN A 68 -20.39 -5.26 -25.95
N ALA A 69 -21.18 -5.82 -25.03
CA ALA A 69 -22.62 -5.97 -25.20
C ALA A 69 -23.40 -4.65 -25.01
N GLY A 70 -22.75 -3.59 -24.49
CA GLY A 70 -23.41 -2.33 -24.14
C GLY A 70 -24.42 -2.48 -23.00
N ASP A 71 -24.27 -3.50 -22.15
CA ASP A 71 -25.16 -3.74 -21.01
C ASP A 71 -24.64 -3.05 -19.75
N ASP A 72 -25.00 -1.77 -19.61
CA ASP A 72 -24.63 -0.96 -18.44
C ASP A 72 -25.13 -1.55 -17.11
N ALA A 73 -26.27 -2.27 -17.11
CA ALA A 73 -26.81 -2.89 -15.90
C ALA A 73 -26.01 -4.12 -15.50
N GLY A 74 -25.71 -5.00 -16.46
CA GLY A 74 -24.80 -6.13 -16.28
C GLY A 74 -23.41 -5.69 -15.83
N LEU A 75 -22.86 -4.65 -16.47
CA LEU A 75 -21.56 -4.07 -16.10
C LEU A 75 -21.55 -3.56 -14.65
N LEU A 76 -22.60 -2.86 -14.22
CA LEU A 76 -22.69 -2.38 -12.84
C LEU A 76 -22.75 -3.54 -11.83
N THR A 77 -23.40 -4.65 -12.18
CA THR A 77 -23.37 -5.86 -11.35
C THR A 77 -21.95 -6.43 -11.26
N VAL A 78 -21.24 -6.57 -12.38
CA VAL A 78 -19.86 -7.08 -12.38
C VAL A 78 -18.93 -6.17 -11.57
N LEU A 79 -19.07 -4.84 -11.70
CA LEU A 79 -18.29 -3.88 -10.91
C LEU A 79 -18.57 -4.01 -9.41
N ASN A 80 -19.82 -4.23 -9.01
CA ASN A 80 -20.19 -4.46 -7.61
C ASN A 80 -19.53 -5.71 -7.03
N GLU A 81 -19.53 -6.82 -7.77
CA GLU A 81 -18.85 -8.05 -7.35
C GLU A 81 -17.33 -7.87 -7.31
N THR A 82 -16.78 -7.13 -8.27
CA THR A 82 -15.34 -6.82 -8.32
C THR A 82 -14.91 -5.99 -7.13
N MET A 83 -15.74 -5.05 -6.65
CA MET A 83 -15.45 -4.30 -5.42
C MET A 83 -15.31 -5.22 -4.21
N GLY A 84 -16.19 -6.21 -4.09
CA GLY A 84 -16.13 -7.22 -3.02
C GLY A 84 -14.88 -8.09 -3.12
N PHE A 85 -14.55 -8.56 -4.33
CA PHE A 85 -13.39 -9.41 -4.59
C PHE A 85 -12.05 -8.70 -4.34
N TYR A 86 -11.85 -7.50 -4.89
CA TYR A 86 -10.60 -6.76 -4.65
C TYR A 86 -10.45 -6.33 -3.19
N ARG A 87 -11.56 -6.07 -2.49
CA ARG A 87 -11.55 -5.84 -1.04
C ARG A 87 -11.04 -7.07 -0.27
N SER A 88 -11.54 -8.26 -0.58
CA SER A 88 -11.14 -9.49 0.14
C SER A 88 -9.69 -9.89 -0.13
N GLN A 89 -9.13 -9.52 -1.29
CA GLN A 89 -7.73 -9.74 -1.65
C GLN A 89 -6.76 -8.65 -1.17
N GLY A 90 -7.25 -7.60 -0.49
CA GLY A 90 -6.42 -6.46 -0.08
C GLY A 90 -5.91 -5.59 -1.24
N ARG A 91 -6.48 -5.75 -2.45
CA ARG A 91 -6.14 -5.01 -3.67
C ARG A 91 -6.78 -3.61 -3.68
N HIS A 92 -6.53 -2.84 -2.63
CA HIS A 92 -7.23 -1.57 -2.36
C HIS A 92 -7.01 -0.50 -3.45
N LYS A 93 -5.82 -0.47 -4.05
CA LYS A 93 -5.50 0.50 -5.12
C LYS A 93 -6.27 0.21 -6.39
N GLU A 94 -6.32 -1.05 -6.83
CA GLU A 94 -7.13 -1.42 -7.99
C GLU A 94 -8.63 -1.22 -7.72
N ASN A 95 -9.06 -1.47 -6.48
CA ASN A 95 -10.46 -1.28 -6.09
C ASN A 95 -10.93 0.18 -6.16
N GLN A 96 -10.04 1.16 -5.95
CA GLN A 96 -10.40 2.58 -6.11
C GLN A 96 -10.92 2.89 -7.52
N TRP A 97 -10.32 2.30 -8.55
CA TRP A 97 -10.76 2.47 -9.92
C TRP A 97 -12.14 1.85 -10.16
N ILE A 98 -12.37 0.64 -9.65
CA ILE A 98 -13.66 -0.06 -9.75
C ILE A 98 -14.75 0.76 -9.05
N VAL A 99 -14.46 1.30 -7.86
CA VAL A 99 -15.38 2.17 -7.10
C VAL A 99 -15.76 3.40 -7.91
N GLN A 100 -14.77 4.14 -8.43
CA GLN A 100 -15.03 5.33 -9.23
C GLN A 100 -15.86 4.98 -10.47
N ARG A 101 -15.48 3.92 -11.19
CA ARG A 101 -16.17 3.45 -12.39
C ARG A 101 -17.63 3.07 -12.11
N ALA A 102 -17.89 2.36 -11.01
CA ALA A 102 -19.24 1.97 -10.61
C ALA A 102 -20.12 3.18 -10.27
N LEU A 103 -19.59 4.16 -9.54
CA LEU A 103 -20.32 5.37 -9.16
C LEU A 103 -20.63 6.25 -10.39
N GLU A 104 -19.66 6.41 -11.31
CA GLU A 104 -19.84 7.14 -12.56
C GLU A 104 -20.86 6.45 -13.48
N LEU A 105 -20.77 5.13 -13.62
CA LEU A 105 -21.71 4.34 -14.41
C LEU A 105 -23.14 4.46 -13.86
N ALA A 106 -23.32 4.24 -12.56
CA ALA A 106 -24.63 4.38 -11.92
C ALA A 106 -25.21 5.80 -12.06
N THR A 107 -24.36 6.83 -12.01
CA THR A 107 -24.78 8.21 -12.27
C THR A 107 -25.20 8.42 -13.72
N ARG A 108 -24.45 7.91 -14.69
CA ARG A 108 -24.78 7.99 -16.13
C ARG A 108 -26.07 7.24 -16.47
N MET A 109 -26.31 6.09 -15.85
CA MET A 109 -27.55 5.32 -15.98
C MET A 109 -28.77 6.04 -15.39
N GLY A 110 -28.58 7.11 -14.60
CA GLY A 110 -29.65 7.86 -13.96
C GLY A 110 -30.36 7.07 -12.85
N ILE A 111 -29.71 6.06 -12.26
CA ILE A 111 -30.30 5.19 -11.24
C ILE A 111 -30.11 5.74 -9.81
N THR A 112 -29.70 6.99 -9.66
CA THR A 112 -29.53 7.64 -8.36
C THR A 112 -30.85 7.63 -7.58
N GLY A 113 -30.81 7.15 -6.33
CA GLY A 113 -31.99 6.99 -5.49
C GLY A 113 -32.81 5.72 -5.77
N THR A 114 -32.25 4.73 -6.45
CA THR A 114 -32.80 3.36 -6.55
C THR A 114 -32.10 2.42 -5.58
N GLU A 115 -32.64 1.22 -5.37
CA GLU A 115 -31.99 0.19 -4.55
C GLU A 115 -30.61 -0.21 -5.09
N ALA A 116 -30.43 -0.28 -6.41
CA ALA A 116 -29.15 -0.60 -7.04
C ALA A 116 -28.08 0.46 -6.73
N TRP A 117 -28.47 1.73 -6.70
CA TRP A 117 -27.60 2.83 -6.26
C TRP A 117 -27.22 2.71 -4.79
N THR A 118 -28.20 2.40 -3.92
CA THR A 118 -27.94 2.18 -2.49
C THR A 118 -26.92 1.05 -2.28
N THR A 119 -27.08 -0.10 -2.96
CA THR A 119 -26.10 -1.21 -2.89
C THR A 119 -24.71 -0.78 -3.36
N THR A 120 -24.63 -0.05 -4.48
CA THR A 120 -23.36 0.44 -5.02
C THR A 120 -22.65 1.37 -4.05
N LEU A 121 -23.37 2.29 -3.41
CA LEU A 121 -22.82 3.18 -2.39
C LEU A 121 -22.32 2.42 -1.15
N ILE A 122 -23.05 1.41 -0.67
CA ILE A 122 -22.62 0.58 0.46
C ILE A 122 -21.31 -0.13 0.12
N ASN A 123 -21.23 -0.77 -1.05
CA ASN A 123 -20.04 -1.49 -1.50
C ASN A 123 -18.84 -0.55 -1.68
N ALA A 124 -19.06 0.60 -2.31
CA ALA A 124 -18.06 1.64 -2.48
C ALA A 124 -17.53 2.14 -1.13
N ALA A 125 -18.43 2.46 -0.19
CA ALA A 125 -18.06 2.92 1.14
C ALA A 125 -17.26 1.87 1.92
N THR A 126 -17.63 0.59 1.81
CA THR A 126 -16.89 -0.51 2.45
C THR A 126 -15.53 -0.75 1.80
N ALA A 127 -15.42 -0.60 0.47
CA ALA A 127 -14.14 -0.65 -0.22
C ALA A 127 -13.20 0.49 0.23
N MET A 128 -13.72 1.73 0.34
CA MET A 128 -12.95 2.88 0.82
C MET A 128 -12.52 2.72 2.29
N ARG A 129 -13.39 2.17 3.15
CA ARG A 129 -13.05 1.84 4.56
C ARG A 129 -11.87 0.88 4.62
N ALA A 130 -11.96 -0.23 3.88
CA ALA A 130 -10.91 -1.24 3.83
C ALA A 130 -9.57 -0.69 3.29
N ALA A 131 -9.62 0.33 2.43
CA ALA A 131 -8.45 1.04 1.92
C ALA A 131 -7.84 2.07 2.91
N GLY A 132 -8.44 2.27 4.09
CA GLY A 132 -8.03 3.28 5.06
C GLY A 132 -8.45 4.71 4.70
N GLN A 133 -9.30 4.89 3.68
CA GLN A 133 -9.81 6.20 3.26
C GLN A 133 -11.10 6.53 4.03
N TYR A 134 -10.96 6.75 5.34
CA TYR A 134 -12.09 6.86 6.26
C TYR A 134 -13.02 8.04 5.97
N ASP A 135 -12.50 9.21 5.58
CA ASP A 135 -13.34 10.37 5.26
C ASP A 135 -14.24 10.10 4.05
N GLN A 136 -13.69 9.54 2.96
CA GLN A 136 -14.45 9.18 1.77
C GLN A 136 -15.46 8.07 2.06
N SER A 137 -15.08 7.09 2.87
CA SER A 137 -15.99 6.04 3.33
C SER A 137 -17.16 6.60 4.13
N GLU A 138 -16.90 7.53 5.06
CA GLU A 138 -17.95 8.17 5.87
C GLU A 138 -18.93 8.94 4.98
N ASP A 139 -18.44 9.69 4.01
CA ASP A 139 -19.27 10.44 3.06
C ASP A 139 -20.13 9.51 2.19
N LEU A 140 -19.58 8.40 1.71
CA LEU A 140 -20.31 7.42 0.92
C LEU A 140 -21.35 6.66 1.76
N TYR A 141 -21.04 6.30 3.02
CA TYR A 141 -22.03 5.68 3.90
C TYR A 141 -23.16 6.64 4.27
N LYS A 142 -22.89 7.94 4.48
CA LYS A 142 -23.94 8.94 4.70
C LYS A 142 -24.85 9.08 3.49
N GLN A 143 -24.28 9.04 2.29
CA GLN A 143 -25.08 8.98 1.05
C GLN A 143 -25.89 7.70 0.96
N ALA A 144 -25.30 6.54 1.32
CA ALA A 144 -25.99 5.26 1.33
C ALA A 144 -27.17 5.27 2.31
N GLN A 145 -26.99 5.86 3.50
CA GLN A 145 -28.02 6.01 4.52
C GLN A 145 -29.17 6.92 4.04
N ALA A 146 -28.83 8.08 3.46
CA ALA A 146 -29.85 8.97 2.90
C ALA A 146 -30.62 8.33 1.72
N SER A 147 -29.95 7.49 0.93
CA SER A 147 -30.57 6.72 -0.15
C SER A 147 -31.46 5.59 0.41
N SER A 148 -30.97 4.85 1.39
CA SER A 148 -31.66 3.70 1.98
C SER A 148 -32.98 4.09 2.65
N GLU A 149 -33.05 5.27 3.29
CA GLU A 149 -34.30 5.80 3.87
C GLU A 149 -35.45 5.91 2.87
N ARG A 150 -35.15 6.06 1.57
CA ARG A 150 -36.14 6.20 0.51
C ARG A 150 -36.36 4.92 -0.28
N THR A 151 -35.35 4.05 -0.34
CA THR A 151 -35.35 2.87 -1.21
C THR A 151 -35.60 1.57 -0.48
N LEU A 152 -35.30 1.49 0.82
CA LEU A 152 -35.37 0.26 1.60
C LEU A 152 -36.48 0.33 2.64
N ALA A 153 -37.14 -0.80 2.90
CA ALA A 153 -38.09 -0.90 3.99
C ALA A 153 -37.36 -0.82 5.35
N PRO A 154 -38.00 -0.31 6.42
CA PRO A 154 -37.37 -0.25 7.75
C PRO A 154 -36.93 -1.59 8.35
N SER A 155 -37.46 -2.71 7.81
CA SER A 155 -37.12 -4.08 8.19
C SER A 155 -36.17 -4.77 7.19
N ASP A 156 -35.63 -4.03 6.23
CA ASP A 156 -34.74 -4.60 5.20
C ASP A 156 -33.37 -4.92 5.80
N ARG A 157 -32.89 -6.16 5.63
CA ARG A 157 -31.60 -6.61 6.18
C ARG A 157 -30.41 -5.87 5.57
N ARG A 158 -30.52 -5.31 4.37
CA ARG A 158 -29.47 -4.46 3.78
C ARG A 158 -29.26 -3.17 4.59
N LEU A 159 -30.31 -2.66 5.25
CA LEU A 159 -30.19 -1.53 6.17
C LEU A 159 -29.39 -1.93 7.42
N ALA A 160 -29.61 -3.13 7.95
CA ALA A 160 -28.81 -3.65 9.07
C ALA A 160 -27.34 -3.84 8.68
N ALA A 161 -27.05 -4.34 7.48
CA ALA A 161 -25.69 -4.47 6.98
C ALA A 161 -24.98 -3.10 6.85
N LEU A 162 -25.69 -2.06 6.39
CA LEU A 162 -25.18 -0.69 6.36
C LEU A 162 -24.81 -0.20 7.77
N HIS A 163 -25.70 -0.36 8.75
CA HIS A 163 -25.45 0.02 10.14
C HIS A 163 -24.26 -0.76 10.76
N ASN A 164 -24.17 -2.07 10.51
CA ASN A 164 -23.02 -2.88 10.92
C ASN A 164 -21.71 -2.37 10.30
N ASN A 165 -21.72 -1.99 9.02
CA ASN A 165 -20.52 -1.50 8.34
C ASN A 165 -20.11 -0.09 8.79
N LEU A 166 -21.07 0.78 9.09
CA LEU A 166 -20.86 2.09 9.71
C LEU A 166 -20.26 1.96 11.11
N SER A 167 -20.70 0.98 11.90
CA SER A 167 -20.14 0.75 13.23
C SER A 167 -18.65 0.36 13.17
N MET A 168 -18.27 -0.46 12.18
CA MET A 168 -16.85 -0.79 11.96
C MET A 168 -16.03 0.47 11.63
N LEU A 169 -16.53 1.36 10.76
CA LEU A 169 -15.88 2.63 10.45
C LEU A 169 -15.71 3.49 11.71
N TYR A 170 -16.77 3.62 12.52
CA TYR A 170 -16.73 4.39 13.74
C TYR A 170 -15.81 3.80 14.79
N SER A 171 -15.74 2.47 14.90
CA SER A 171 -14.79 1.79 15.78
C SER A 171 -13.34 2.06 15.35
N GLU A 172 -13.03 1.93 14.06
CA GLU A 172 -11.70 2.18 13.48
C GLU A 172 -11.25 3.65 13.58
N THR A 173 -12.20 4.59 13.65
CA THR A 173 -11.94 6.03 13.78
C THR A 173 -12.05 6.55 15.23
N GLY A 174 -12.19 5.65 16.21
CA GLY A 174 -12.23 5.99 17.64
C GLY A 174 -13.55 6.60 18.12
N LYS A 175 -14.61 6.57 17.29
CA LYS A 175 -15.97 7.03 17.59
C LYS A 175 -16.80 5.89 18.20
N THR A 176 -16.32 5.25 19.26
CA THR A 176 -16.90 4.01 19.82
C THR A 176 -18.38 4.12 20.18
N HIS A 177 -18.81 5.27 20.71
CA HIS A 177 -20.20 5.45 21.11
C HIS A 177 -21.14 5.49 19.90
N GLN A 178 -20.68 6.07 18.79
CA GLN A 178 -21.45 6.03 17.55
C GLN A 178 -21.51 4.60 17.01
N ALA A 179 -20.42 3.83 17.11
CA ALA A 179 -20.43 2.42 16.73
C ALA A 179 -21.44 1.59 17.53
N GLU A 180 -21.55 1.82 18.84
CA GLU A 180 -22.55 1.18 19.70
C GLU A 180 -23.98 1.49 19.23
N VAL A 181 -24.27 2.75 18.91
CA VAL A 181 -25.59 3.18 18.42
C VAL A 181 -25.92 2.49 17.08
N GLU A 182 -24.99 2.50 16.14
CA GLU A 182 -25.19 1.85 14.83
C GLU A 182 -25.42 0.33 14.98
N LEU A 183 -24.65 -0.35 15.86
CA LEU A 183 -24.86 -1.77 16.15
C LEU A 183 -26.20 -2.06 16.82
N GLY A 184 -26.68 -1.17 17.68
CA GLY A 184 -28.01 -1.27 18.28
C GLY A 184 -29.13 -1.23 17.24
N GLU A 185 -29.03 -0.32 16.25
CA GLU A 185 -30.00 -0.26 15.14
C GLU A 185 -29.91 -1.48 14.23
N ALA A 186 -28.69 -1.93 13.89
CA ALA A 186 -28.50 -3.15 13.11
C ALA A 186 -29.16 -4.37 13.78
N LEU A 187 -28.91 -4.55 15.08
CA LEU A 187 -29.46 -5.65 15.86
C LEU A 187 -30.98 -5.59 15.91
N ARG A 188 -31.57 -4.41 16.19
CA ARG A 188 -33.02 -4.21 16.22
C ARG A 188 -33.68 -4.60 14.89
N ILE A 189 -33.08 -4.23 13.76
CA ILE A 189 -33.60 -4.58 12.43
C ILE A 189 -33.52 -6.09 12.22
N LEU A 190 -32.38 -6.71 12.51
CA LEU A 190 -32.17 -8.15 12.32
C LEU A 190 -33.11 -8.99 13.20
N GLU A 191 -33.25 -8.66 14.49
CA GLU A 191 -34.17 -9.35 15.41
C GLU A 191 -35.63 -9.23 14.95
N SER A 192 -36.02 -8.08 14.38
CA SER A 192 -37.39 -7.86 13.90
C SER A 192 -37.69 -8.51 12.55
N SER A 193 -36.66 -8.75 11.73
CA SER A 193 -36.80 -9.26 10.36
C SER A 193 -36.46 -10.74 10.24
N SER A 194 -35.76 -11.31 11.23
CA SER A 194 -35.40 -12.72 11.24
C SER A 194 -36.62 -13.61 11.55
N PRO A 195 -36.81 -14.72 10.81
CA PRO A 195 -37.80 -15.75 11.17
C PRO A 195 -37.52 -16.40 12.53
N ASP A 196 -36.23 -16.50 12.90
CA ASP A 196 -35.78 -17.04 14.17
C ASP A 196 -34.43 -16.40 14.56
N ALA A 197 -34.51 -15.34 15.37
CA ALA A 197 -33.33 -14.60 15.81
C ALA A 197 -32.36 -15.44 16.66
N GLU A 198 -32.83 -16.54 17.26
CA GLU A 198 -32.01 -17.41 18.13
C GLU A 198 -31.11 -18.37 17.37
N THR A 199 -31.24 -18.44 16.03
CA THR A 199 -30.39 -19.26 15.15
C THR A 199 -29.78 -18.45 14.00
N ASP A 200 -29.97 -17.13 14.00
CA ASP A 200 -29.59 -16.24 12.89
C ASP A 200 -28.11 -15.79 12.98
N LEU A 201 -27.34 -16.10 11.94
CA LEU A 201 -25.91 -15.77 11.85
C LEU A 201 -25.63 -14.26 11.88
N ASP A 202 -26.48 -13.43 11.28
CA ASP A 202 -26.25 -11.98 11.26
C ASP A 202 -26.51 -11.38 12.65
N VAL A 203 -27.49 -11.92 13.39
CA VAL A 203 -27.76 -11.53 14.79
C VAL A 203 -26.56 -11.90 15.66
N ALA A 204 -26.03 -13.11 15.51
CA ALA A 204 -24.84 -13.56 16.25
C ALA A 204 -23.58 -12.72 15.95
N SER A 205 -23.35 -12.40 14.67
CA SER A 205 -22.23 -11.56 14.23
C SER A 205 -22.35 -10.14 14.80
N THR A 206 -23.56 -9.57 14.78
CA THR A 206 -23.83 -8.23 15.34
C THR A 206 -23.60 -8.19 16.84
N HIS A 207 -24.04 -9.22 17.59
CA HIS A 207 -23.73 -9.34 19.02
C HIS A 207 -22.22 -9.44 19.30
N THR A 208 -21.46 -10.13 18.44
CA THR A 208 -19.99 -10.21 18.57
C THR A 208 -19.34 -8.83 18.44
N ASN A 209 -19.73 -8.07 17.41
CA ASN A 209 -19.23 -6.71 17.19
C ASN A 209 -19.62 -5.76 18.33
N LEU A 210 -20.85 -5.90 18.85
CA LEU A 210 -21.33 -5.10 19.97
C LEU A 210 -20.58 -5.43 21.26
N ALA A 211 -20.26 -6.70 21.51
CA ALA A 211 -19.45 -7.10 22.65
C ALA A 211 -18.05 -6.45 22.62
N LEU A 212 -17.38 -6.47 21.46
CA LEU A 212 -16.06 -5.85 21.28
C LEU A 212 -16.12 -4.31 21.40
N THR A 213 -17.18 -3.69 20.87
CA THR A 213 -17.37 -2.24 20.96
C THR A 213 -17.62 -1.81 22.41
N LEU A 214 -18.49 -2.52 23.14
CA LEU A 214 -18.75 -2.28 24.56
C LEU A 214 -17.53 -2.53 25.44
N LEU A 215 -16.69 -3.50 25.06
CA LEU A 215 -15.42 -3.75 25.72
C LEU A 215 -14.46 -2.55 25.58
N ALA A 216 -14.39 -1.95 24.38
CA ALA A 216 -13.58 -0.74 24.16
C ALA A 216 -14.07 0.47 24.97
N GLU A 217 -15.34 0.49 25.38
CA GLU A 217 -15.93 1.49 26.28
C GLU A 217 -15.87 1.12 27.77
N ASP A 218 -15.19 0.02 28.11
CA ASP A 218 -15.08 -0.52 29.48
C ASP A 218 -16.44 -0.93 30.10
N LYS A 219 -17.46 -1.19 29.26
CA LYS A 219 -18.78 -1.69 29.67
C LYS A 219 -18.78 -3.22 29.82
N LEU A 220 -17.90 -3.74 30.69
CA LEU A 220 -17.56 -5.17 30.79
C LEU A 220 -18.75 -6.11 31.00
N SER A 221 -19.74 -5.72 31.81
CA SER A 221 -20.91 -6.58 32.08
C SER A 221 -21.79 -6.75 30.83
N ALA A 222 -22.03 -5.67 30.09
CA ALA A 222 -22.82 -5.70 28.85
C ALA A 222 -22.05 -6.43 27.74
N ALA A 223 -20.74 -6.17 27.61
CA ALA A 223 -19.87 -6.86 26.67
C ALA A 223 -19.90 -8.39 26.89
N SER A 224 -19.83 -8.84 28.14
CA SER A 224 -19.90 -10.26 28.47
C SER A 224 -21.24 -10.89 28.17
N TRP A 225 -22.34 -10.15 28.33
CA TRP A 225 -23.66 -10.65 27.98
C TRP A 225 -23.79 -10.86 26.47
N HIS A 226 -23.40 -9.85 25.67
CA HIS A 226 -23.46 -9.93 24.21
C HIS A 226 -22.53 -11.02 23.64
N ALA A 227 -21.30 -11.15 24.17
CA ALA A 227 -20.38 -12.20 23.75
C ALA A 227 -20.93 -13.61 24.05
N ALA A 228 -21.53 -13.80 25.22
CA ALA A 228 -22.17 -15.08 25.57
C ALA A 228 -23.38 -15.37 24.68
N LYS A 229 -24.21 -14.34 24.40
CA LYS A 229 -25.39 -14.45 23.55
C LYS A 229 -25.03 -14.81 22.11
N ALA A 230 -23.96 -14.22 21.56
CA ALA A 230 -23.46 -14.57 20.23
C ALA A 230 -23.12 -16.07 20.14
N LEU A 231 -22.38 -16.61 21.11
CA LEU A 231 -22.02 -18.03 21.13
C LEU A 231 -23.22 -18.96 21.32
N GLU A 232 -24.23 -18.54 22.08
CA GLU A 232 -25.49 -19.27 22.23
C GLU A 232 -26.20 -19.41 20.88
N ILE A 233 -26.32 -18.32 20.12
CA ILE A 233 -26.98 -18.32 18.81
C ILE A 233 -26.23 -19.20 17.82
N TYR A 234 -24.89 -19.12 17.75
CA TYR A 234 -24.10 -19.99 16.89
C TYR A 234 -24.29 -21.48 17.22
N ARG A 235 -24.39 -21.84 18.50
CA ARG A 235 -24.65 -23.22 18.94
C ARG A 235 -26.05 -23.69 18.55
N ASN A 236 -27.05 -22.85 18.78
CA ASN A 236 -28.44 -23.14 18.43
C ASN A 236 -28.61 -23.34 16.92
N GLY A 237 -27.88 -22.56 16.10
CA GLY A 237 -27.84 -22.70 14.64
C GLY A 237 -26.97 -23.85 14.13
N HIS A 238 -26.28 -24.59 14.99
CA HIS A 238 -25.28 -25.62 14.62
C HIS A 238 -24.15 -25.10 13.72
N LEU A 239 -23.70 -23.86 13.97
CA LEU A 239 -22.69 -23.14 13.17
C LEU A 239 -21.30 -23.11 13.83
N GLU A 240 -21.01 -24.10 14.69
CA GLU A 240 -19.79 -24.16 15.52
C GLU A 240 -18.51 -24.41 14.72
N HIS A 241 -18.62 -24.79 13.45
CA HIS A 241 -17.49 -24.97 12.53
C HIS A 241 -17.31 -23.79 11.55
N SER A 242 -18.04 -22.68 11.76
CA SER A 242 -17.92 -21.51 10.91
C SER A 242 -16.80 -20.56 11.36
N ALA A 243 -16.20 -19.86 10.41
CA ALA A 243 -15.20 -18.83 10.71
C ALA A 243 -15.73 -17.72 11.64
N HIS A 244 -17.00 -17.35 11.49
CA HIS A 244 -17.63 -16.33 12.32
C HIS A 244 -17.76 -16.79 13.78
N TYR A 245 -17.97 -18.08 14.02
CA TYR A 245 -17.94 -18.64 15.38
C TYR A 245 -16.55 -18.54 16.01
N ALA A 246 -15.49 -18.76 15.23
CA ALA A 246 -14.12 -18.59 15.71
C ALA A 246 -13.84 -17.13 16.16
N SER A 247 -14.30 -16.14 15.37
CA SER A 247 -14.24 -14.73 15.75
C SER A 247 -15.04 -14.42 17.02
N ALA A 248 -16.22 -15.02 17.19
CA ALA A 248 -17.02 -14.87 18.40
C ALA A 248 -16.34 -15.47 19.64
N LEU A 249 -15.68 -16.63 19.50
CA LEU A 249 -14.89 -17.24 20.58
C LEU A 249 -13.72 -16.34 20.99
N ALA A 250 -12.96 -15.83 20.02
CA ALA A 250 -11.85 -14.91 20.27
C ALA A 250 -12.34 -13.60 20.91
N GLY A 251 -13.47 -13.05 20.46
CA GLY A 251 -14.07 -11.86 21.04
C GLY A 251 -14.52 -12.08 22.49
N TYR A 252 -15.12 -13.23 22.79
CA TYR A 252 -15.49 -13.56 24.17
C TYR A 252 -14.27 -13.80 25.05
N ALA A 253 -13.22 -14.43 24.52
CA ALA A 253 -11.95 -14.61 25.22
C ALA A 253 -11.35 -13.26 25.64
N GLN A 254 -11.37 -12.27 24.74
CA GLN A 254 -10.92 -10.92 25.07
C GLN A 254 -11.77 -10.30 26.19
N VAL A 255 -13.09 -10.44 26.15
CA VAL A 255 -13.96 -9.96 27.25
C VAL A 255 -13.61 -10.63 28.58
N ARG A 256 -13.39 -11.96 28.59
CA ARG A 256 -12.97 -12.70 29.80
C ARG A 256 -11.61 -12.26 30.31
N PHE A 257 -10.67 -11.99 29.41
CA PHE A 257 -9.35 -11.46 29.75
C PHE A 257 -9.46 -10.12 30.48
N HIS A 258 -10.27 -9.18 29.99
CA HIS A 258 -10.50 -7.88 30.65
C HIS A 258 -11.30 -7.99 31.96
N GLN A 259 -12.05 -9.07 32.15
CA GLN A 259 -12.69 -9.38 33.44
C GLN A 259 -11.74 -10.06 34.43
N HIS A 260 -10.47 -10.26 34.06
CA HIS A 260 -9.47 -11.00 34.82
C HIS A 260 -9.82 -12.49 35.03
N ASP A 261 -10.74 -13.05 34.23
CA ASP A 261 -10.98 -14.49 34.17
C ASP A 261 -10.06 -15.10 33.10
N TYR A 262 -8.76 -15.07 33.40
CA TYR A 262 -7.73 -15.53 32.47
C TYR A 262 -7.84 -17.02 32.15
N GLY A 263 -8.34 -17.83 33.10
CA GLY A 263 -8.59 -19.26 32.89
C GLY A 263 -9.65 -19.52 31.81
N GLN A 264 -10.78 -18.80 31.83
CA GLN A 264 -11.74 -18.90 30.73
C GLN A 264 -11.21 -18.30 29.43
N ALA A 265 -10.46 -17.20 29.48
CA ALA A 265 -9.87 -16.58 28.29
C ALA A 265 -8.95 -17.56 27.55
N VAL A 266 -8.05 -18.26 28.26
CA VAL A 266 -7.17 -19.30 27.70
C VAL A 266 -7.99 -20.39 27.01
N ASN A 267 -9.00 -20.93 27.67
CA ASN A 267 -9.85 -21.99 27.09
C ASN A 267 -10.56 -21.54 25.81
N LEU A 268 -11.09 -20.32 25.79
CA LEU A 268 -11.80 -19.76 24.64
C LEU A 268 -10.84 -19.46 23.48
N TYR A 269 -9.64 -18.94 23.74
CA TYR A 269 -8.62 -18.76 22.71
C TYR A 269 -8.13 -20.08 22.11
N CYS A 270 -7.95 -21.12 22.93
CA CYS A 270 -7.63 -22.46 22.43
C CYS A 270 -8.73 -23.01 21.51
N GLN A 271 -10.00 -22.84 21.87
CA GLN A 271 -11.12 -23.24 21.01
C GLN A 271 -11.16 -22.41 19.72
N ALA A 272 -10.95 -21.10 19.80
CA ALA A 272 -10.88 -20.23 18.62
C ALA A 272 -9.78 -20.67 17.66
N LEU A 273 -8.58 -21.00 18.16
CA LEU A 273 -7.48 -21.50 17.33
C LEU A 273 -7.80 -22.81 16.62
N GLN A 274 -8.52 -23.74 17.28
CA GLN A 274 -8.95 -25.00 16.65
C GLN A 274 -9.88 -24.74 15.45
N VAL A 275 -10.86 -23.85 15.62
CA VAL A 275 -11.80 -23.51 14.54
C VAL A 275 -11.12 -22.70 13.43
N ILE A 276 -10.20 -21.79 13.77
CA ILE A 276 -9.39 -21.06 12.77
C ILE A 276 -8.51 -22.02 11.98
N GLU A 277 -7.87 -23.00 12.64
CA GLU A 277 -7.07 -24.02 11.96
C GLU A 277 -7.93 -24.85 10.99
N GLU A 278 -9.14 -25.24 11.41
CA GLU A 278 -10.10 -25.96 10.55
C GLU A 278 -10.54 -25.12 9.34
N CYS A 279 -10.86 -23.84 9.53
CA CYS A 279 -11.40 -22.98 8.46
C CYS A 279 -10.34 -22.43 7.50
N TYR A 280 -9.17 -22.05 8.04
CA TYR A 280 -8.20 -21.21 7.33
C TYR A 280 -6.76 -21.74 7.40
N GLY A 281 -6.48 -22.73 8.25
CA GLY A 281 -5.13 -23.20 8.53
C GLY A 281 -4.31 -22.24 9.40
N LYS A 282 -3.08 -22.66 9.74
CA LYS A 282 -2.19 -21.96 10.68
C LYS A 282 -1.46 -20.76 10.09
N ASP A 283 -1.35 -20.71 8.76
CA ASP A 283 -0.55 -19.70 8.05
C ASP A 283 -1.33 -18.39 7.81
N THR A 284 -2.22 -18.01 8.72
CA THR A 284 -3.05 -16.80 8.61
C THR A 284 -2.77 -15.78 9.70
N ASP A 285 -3.06 -14.51 9.43
CA ASP A 285 -2.95 -13.43 10.42
C ASP A 285 -3.88 -13.68 11.62
N TYR A 286 -5.10 -14.21 11.37
CA TYR A 286 -6.07 -14.55 12.42
C TYR A 286 -5.52 -15.58 13.41
N TYR A 287 -4.87 -16.64 12.92
CA TYR A 287 -4.23 -17.64 13.77
C TYR A 287 -3.11 -17.01 14.60
N ARG A 288 -2.21 -16.24 13.97
CA ARG A 288 -1.07 -15.59 14.66
C ARG A 288 -1.48 -14.58 15.72
N ILE A 289 -2.50 -13.76 15.45
CA ILE A 289 -3.04 -12.79 16.42
C ILE A 289 -3.68 -13.52 17.61
N THR A 290 -4.51 -14.53 17.33
CA THR A 290 -5.21 -15.29 18.37
C THR A 290 -4.22 -16.08 19.24
N GLU A 291 -3.15 -16.62 18.65
CA GLU A 291 -2.07 -17.29 19.37
C GLU A 291 -1.27 -16.30 20.24
N SER A 292 -1.04 -15.08 19.76
CA SER A 292 -0.42 -14.03 20.58
C SER A 292 -1.28 -13.67 21.79
N ASN A 293 -2.60 -13.52 21.60
CA ASN A 293 -3.53 -13.22 22.68
C ASN A 293 -3.65 -14.38 23.67
N LEU A 294 -3.60 -15.62 23.18
CA LEU A 294 -3.53 -16.82 24.03
C LEU A 294 -2.29 -16.78 24.92
N ARG A 295 -1.10 -16.55 24.36
CA ARG A 295 0.15 -16.48 25.13
C ARG A 295 0.09 -15.39 26.21
N GLN A 296 -0.54 -14.26 25.91
CA GLN A 296 -0.75 -13.20 26.90
C GLN A 296 -1.71 -13.66 28.01
N ALA A 297 -2.82 -14.31 27.66
CA ALA A 297 -3.76 -14.86 28.63
C ALA A 297 -3.15 -15.95 29.51
N GLU A 298 -2.30 -16.81 28.95
CA GLU A 298 -1.56 -17.84 29.69
C GLU A 298 -0.55 -17.24 30.67
N HIS A 299 0.16 -16.18 30.26
CA HIS A 299 1.07 -15.46 31.12
C HIS A 299 0.34 -14.83 32.32
N GLU A 300 -0.75 -14.11 32.07
CA GLU A 300 -1.57 -13.49 33.12
C GLU A 300 -2.22 -14.55 34.03
N ALA A 301 -2.69 -15.67 33.47
CA ALA A 301 -3.23 -16.78 34.23
C ALA A 301 -2.18 -17.42 35.17
N SER A 302 -0.93 -17.51 34.72
CA SER A 302 0.20 -18.01 35.51
C SER A 302 0.58 -17.05 36.64
N GLU A 303 0.67 -15.74 36.37
CA GLU A 303 1.00 -14.71 37.35
C GLU A 303 -0.08 -14.58 38.44
N HIS A 304 -1.35 -14.76 38.06
CA HIS A 304 -2.51 -14.65 38.96
C HIS A 304 -3.00 -16.01 39.48
N ALA A 305 -2.28 -17.09 39.20
CA ALA A 305 -2.57 -18.39 39.77
C ALA A 305 -2.36 -18.34 41.29
N PRO A 306 -3.31 -18.84 42.12
CA PRO A 306 -3.10 -18.90 43.55
C PRO A 306 -1.86 -19.74 43.87
N ALA A 307 -0.92 -19.16 44.61
CA ALA A 307 0.32 -19.81 45.02
C ALA A 307 0.05 -21.00 45.98
N ASN A 308 -0.18 -22.19 45.43
CA ASN A 308 0.31 -23.52 45.87
C ASN A 308 -0.49 -24.65 45.20
N VAL A 309 0.18 -25.59 44.53
CA VAL A 309 0.54 -26.91 45.08
C VAL A 309 1.66 -27.51 44.21
N SER A 310 2.72 -27.93 44.89
CA SER A 310 3.90 -28.63 44.39
C SER A 310 3.58 -29.88 43.54
N GLN A 311 4.36 -30.11 42.50
CA GLN A 311 4.86 -31.45 42.16
C GLN A 311 6.19 -31.32 41.40
N ASP A 312 7.26 -31.15 42.16
CA ASP A 312 8.62 -31.43 41.69
C ASP A 312 8.93 -32.88 42.11
N VAL A 313 8.96 -33.78 41.14
CA VAL A 313 9.50 -35.13 41.29
C VAL A 313 10.93 -35.08 40.75
N SER A 314 11.86 -35.00 41.70
CA SER A 314 13.14 -35.70 41.75
C SER A 314 13.91 -35.91 40.43
N GLN A 315 15.10 -35.32 40.34
CA GLN A 315 16.33 -36.12 40.43
C GLN A 315 17.56 -35.28 40.81
N ASP A 316 18.07 -35.61 42.00
CA ASP A 316 19.45 -35.60 42.46
C ASP A 316 20.53 -35.05 41.52
N ALA A 317 21.37 -34.15 42.03
CA ALA A 317 22.58 -34.61 42.71
C ALA A 317 23.39 -33.46 43.32
N SER A 318 23.52 -33.54 44.65
CA SER A 318 24.76 -33.37 45.41
C SER A 318 25.51 -32.03 45.38
N ALA A 319 25.42 -31.34 46.51
CA ALA A 319 26.48 -31.32 47.54
C ALA A 319 26.90 -29.92 48.00
N GLY A 320 26.81 -29.73 49.33
CA GLY A 320 27.80 -28.98 50.08
C GLY A 320 27.37 -27.59 50.53
N GLY A 321 26.57 -27.53 51.59
CA GLY A 321 26.27 -26.30 52.29
C GLY A 321 27.46 -25.75 53.10
N ASN A 322 27.41 -24.46 53.41
CA ASN A 322 27.37 -23.95 54.78
C ASN A 322 27.36 -22.42 54.80
N GLY A 323 26.60 -21.86 55.75
CA GLY A 323 27.06 -20.70 56.50
C GLY A 323 26.37 -19.35 56.25
N SER A 324 25.24 -19.15 56.95
CA SER A 324 24.97 -18.01 57.85
C SER A 324 25.30 -16.56 57.43
N GLY A 325 24.30 -15.68 57.57
CA GLY A 325 24.53 -14.31 58.07
C GLY A 325 23.83 -13.20 57.30
N THR A 326 22.77 -12.67 57.91
CA THR A 326 22.10 -11.37 57.67
C THR A 326 23.08 -10.17 57.75
N PRO A 327 22.62 -8.90 57.60
CA PRO A 327 21.81 -8.30 56.54
C PRO A 327 22.40 -6.94 56.06
N GLY A 328 21.86 -6.38 54.99
CA GLY A 328 21.67 -4.93 54.92
C GLY A 328 22.42 -4.12 53.87
N ALA A 329 21.73 -3.03 53.50
CA ALA A 329 22.20 -1.79 52.89
C ALA A 329 22.50 -1.79 51.38
N ALA A 330 21.68 -0.97 50.69
CA ALA A 330 22.02 -0.26 49.47
C ALA A 330 23.39 0.43 49.58
N PRO A 331 24.10 0.77 48.48
CA PRO A 331 23.78 2.01 47.76
C PRO A 331 24.18 2.08 46.26
N ALA A 332 23.69 3.15 45.62
CA ALA A 332 24.36 4.01 44.64
C ALA A 332 25.22 3.43 43.48
N GLY A 333 24.85 3.86 42.27
CA GLY A 333 25.72 4.69 41.42
C GLY A 333 26.82 4.01 40.59
N THR A 334 26.51 3.80 39.29
CA THR A 334 27.35 3.91 38.06
C THR A 334 28.77 3.32 38.06
N PRO A 335 29.23 2.56 37.02
CA PRO A 335 29.38 3.15 35.68
C PRO A 335 29.32 2.19 34.46
N SER A 336 29.25 2.82 33.28
CA SER A 336 29.66 2.39 31.94
C SER A 336 30.70 1.25 31.87
N ALA A 337 30.39 0.21 31.09
CA ALA A 337 31.35 -0.78 30.60
C ALA A 337 31.35 -0.80 29.06
N ALA A 338 32.56 -0.80 28.51
CA ALA A 338 32.91 -0.60 27.12
C ALA A 338 32.48 -1.76 26.20
N VAL A 339 32.10 -1.40 24.97
CA VAL A 339 32.02 -2.31 23.82
C VAL A 339 33.43 -2.44 23.21
N PRO A 340 33.90 -3.63 22.80
CA PRO A 340 35.27 -3.80 22.33
C PRO A 340 35.46 -3.22 20.92
N SER A 341 36.52 -2.44 20.75
CA SER A 341 37.07 -2.04 19.45
C SER A 341 37.45 -3.26 18.62
N ALA A 342 36.83 -3.41 17.45
CA ALA A 342 37.36 -4.24 16.38
C ALA A 342 38.54 -3.52 15.71
N THR A 343 39.67 -4.21 15.68
CA THR A 343 40.92 -3.79 15.06
C THR A 343 40.77 -3.63 13.55
N ALA A 344 40.82 -2.39 13.08
CA ALA A 344 40.92 -2.05 11.67
C ALA A 344 42.26 -2.52 11.09
N SER A 345 42.21 -3.37 10.07
CA SER A 345 43.34 -3.64 9.17
C SER A 345 43.30 -2.63 8.01
N PRO A 346 44.41 -1.97 7.66
CA PRO A 346 44.43 -0.94 6.63
C PRO A 346 44.61 -1.60 5.26
N THR A 347 43.55 -1.70 4.47
CA THR A 347 43.68 -1.83 3.01
C THR A 347 43.11 -0.58 2.39
N GLY A 348 44.01 0.33 2.01
CA GLY A 348 43.70 1.58 1.35
C GLY A 348 43.29 1.34 -0.10
N THR A 349 42.01 1.12 -0.31
CA THR A 349 41.32 1.38 -1.58
C THR A 349 39.96 1.94 -1.23
N SER A 350 39.63 3.16 -1.70
CA SER A 350 38.29 3.70 -1.55
C SER A 350 37.27 2.67 -2.05
N PRO A 351 36.23 2.34 -1.28
CA PRO A 351 35.27 1.32 -1.68
C PRO A 351 34.63 1.70 -3.02
N ILE A 352 34.57 0.74 -3.94
CA ILE A 352 34.02 0.96 -5.29
C ILE A 352 32.52 1.18 -5.21
N CYS A 353 32.00 2.21 -5.91
CA CYS A 353 30.56 2.42 -6.00
C CYS A 353 29.91 1.37 -6.91
N GLY A 354 28.64 1.04 -6.65
CA GLY A 354 27.95 -0.05 -7.32
C GLY A 354 27.86 0.09 -8.83
N LEU A 355 27.66 1.30 -9.37
CA LEU A 355 27.73 1.56 -10.83
C LEU A 355 29.08 1.19 -11.43
N LYS A 356 30.18 1.53 -10.74
CA LYS A 356 31.51 1.19 -11.21
C LYS A 356 31.75 -0.32 -11.10
N LEU A 357 31.33 -0.96 -10.01
CA LEU A 357 31.42 -2.42 -9.85
C LEU A 357 30.66 -3.16 -10.96
N ALA A 358 29.43 -2.71 -11.27
CA ALA A 358 28.62 -3.26 -12.36
C ALA A 358 29.28 -3.10 -13.73
N ARG A 359 29.86 -1.92 -14.00
CA ARG A 359 30.59 -1.64 -15.23
C ARG A 359 31.83 -2.52 -15.38
N GLU A 360 32.60 -2.73 -14.32
CA GLU A 360 33.75 -3.64 -14.33
C GLU A 360 33.31 -5.11 -14.51
N CYS A 361 32.23 -5.54 -13.85
CA CYS A 361 31.63 -6.86 -14.02
C CYS A 361 31.17 -7.10 -15.47
N TRP A 362 30.50 -6.13 -16.08
CA TRP A 362 30.11 -6.15 -17.49
C TRP A 362 31.32 -6.28 -18.43
N ASN A 363 32.40 -5.52 -18.18
CA ASN A 363 33.61 -5.60 -18.99
C ASN A 363 34.32 -6.95 -18.85
N ALA A 364 34.36 -7.51 -17.64
CA ALA A 364 35.08 -8.75 -17.34
C ALA A 364 34.33 -10.00 -17.80
N TYR A 365 32.99 -10.01 -17.69
CA TYR A 365 32.19 -11.23 -17.90
C TYR A 365 31.12 -11.07 -18.97
N GLY A 366 30.33 -10.00 -18.96
CA GLY A 366 29.20 -9.84 -19.88
C GLY A 366 29.61 -9.63 -21.33
N LYS A 367 30.59 -8.75 -21.59
CA LYS A 367 31.11 -8.51 -22.94
C LYS A 367 31.72 -9.78 -23.57
N PRO A 368 32.64 -10.51 -22.89
CA PRO A 368 33.15 -11.79 -23.41
C PRO A 368 32.05 -12.83 -23.62
N LEU A 369 31.10 -12.96 -22.67
CA LEU A 369 30.00 -13.91 -22.79
C LEU A 369 29.22 -13.75 -24.11
N ILE A 370 28.88 -12.50 -24.46
CA ILE A 370 28.14 -12.21 -25.69
C ILE A 370 29.02 -12.43 -26.91
N ALA A 371 30.29 -12.00 -26.89
CA ALA A 371 31.20 -12.17 -28.02
C ALA A 371 31.48 -13.66 -28.35
N ASP A 372 31.61 -14.51 -27.33
CA ASP A 372 32.00 -15.91 -27.49
C ASP A 372 30.81 -16.83 -27.81
N LYS A 373 29.66 -16.62 -27.13
CA LYS A 373 28.49 -17.52 -27.24
C LYS A 373 27.37 -16.98 -28.14
N TYR A 374 27.30 -15.67 -28.36
CA TYR A 374 26.22 -15.00 -29.10
C TYR A 374 26.75 -13.95 -30.10
N PRO A 375 27.73 -14.29 -30.96
CA PRO A 375 28.39 -13.33 -31.83
C PRO A 375 27.42 -12.63 -32.79
N GLU A 376 26.36 -13.30 -33.24
CA GLU A 376 25.34 -12.72 -34.11
C GLU A 376 24.44 -11.67 -33.40
N TYR A 377 24.41 -11.66 -32.06
CA TYR A 377 23.63 -10.72 -31.24
C TYR A 377 24.46 -9.61 -30.59
N GLN A 378 25.78 -9.57 -30.81
CA GLN A 378 26.67 -8.57 -30.20
C GLN A 378 26.26 -7.12 -30.53
N GLY A 379 25.71 -6.89 -31.73
CA GLY A 379 25.16 -5.60 -32.16
C GLY A 379 23.71 -5.36 -31.76
N ARG A 380 23.11 -6.23 -30.95
CA ARG A 380 21.67 -6.25 -30.67
C ARG A 380 21.30 -6.15 -29.18
N ILE A 381 22.21 -6.53 -28.28
CA ILE A 381 21.94 -6.56 -26.83
C ILE A 381 22.39 -5.25 -26.19
N ALA A 382 21.49 -4.59 -25.46
CA ALA A 382 21.83 -3.47 -24.59
C ALA A 382 22.27 -3.99 -23.21
N ALA A 383 23.16 -3.27 -22.53
CA ALA A 383 23.67 -3.65 -21.23
C ALA A 383 23.91 -2.44 -20.32
N GLY A 384 23.69 -2.59 -19.03
CA GLY A 384 23.81 -1.48 -18.07
C GLY A 384 23.42 -1.84 -16.65
N LEU A 385 23.29 -0.82 -15.81
CA LEU A 385 22.68 -0.92 -14.48
C LEU A 385 21.69 0.22 -14.32
N VAL A 386 20.40 -0.11 -14.31
CA VAL A 386 19.25 0.81 -14.21
C VAL A 386 18.20 0.15 -13.32
N GLY A 387 17.43 0.93 -12.56
CA GLY A 387 16.29 0.43 -11.81
C GLY A 387 16.33 0.77 -10.32
N HIS A 388 15.72 -0.07 -9.50
CA HIS A 388 15.70 0.12 -8.05
C HIS A 388 17.05 -0.22 -7.41
N GLY A 389 17.45 0.56 -6.40
CA GLY A 389 18.68 0.34 -5.62
C GLY A 389 19.51 1.61 -5.46
N SER A 390 20.21 1.76 -4.33
CA SER A 390 21.08 2.92 -4.07
C SER A 390 22.25 2.96 -5.04
N GLU A 391 22.74 1.80 -5.47
CA GLU A 391 23.80 1.62 -6.45
C GLU A 391 23.45 2.23 -7.80
N CYS A 392 22.18 2.15 -8.25
CA CYS A 392 21.74 2.73 -9.51
C CYS A 392 21.76 4.26 -9.47
N TYR A 393 21.63 4.87 -8.29
CA TYR A 393 21.71 6.32 -8.10
C TYR A 393 23.12 6.81 -7.77
N GLY A 394 24.03 5.91 -7.40
CA GLY A 394 25.33 6.25 -6.80
C GLY A 394 25.19 6.81 -5.38
N PHE A 395 24.17 6.37 -4.65
CA PHE A 395 23.95 6.68 -3.23
C PHE A 395 24.33 5.50 -2.33
N ASP A 396 25.05 4.51 -2.87
CA ASP A 396 25.50 3.36 -2.12
C ASP A 396 26.63 3.71 -1.15
N ASP A 397 26.45 3.29 0.09
CA ASP A 397 27.41 3.37 1.20
C ASP A 397 27.54 2.01 1.89
N ASP A 398 28.40 1.91 2.91
CA ASP A 398 28.66 0.66 3.62
C ASP A 398 27.41 0.08 4.33
N LEU A 399 26.39 0.90 4.62
CA LEU A 399 25.13 0.45 5.25
C LEU A 399 24.16 -0.12 4.23
N SER A 400 24.18 0.37 2.99
CA SER A 400 23.28 -0.11 1.91
C SER A 400 23.77 -1.36 1.18
N ARG A 401 24.89 -1.96 1.62
CA ARG A 401 25.52 -3.14 1.01
C ARG A 401 25.15 -4.47 1.68
N ASP A 402 24.29 -4.43 2.69
CA ASP A 402 23.87 -5.57 3.50
C ASP A 402 22.87 -6.49 2.78
N HIS A 403 22.21 -6.02 1.72
CA HIS A 403 21.33 -6.81 0.83
C HIS A 403 21.29 -6.22 -0.58
N ASP A 404 20.99 -7.03 -1.61
CA ASP A 404 20.84 -6.64 -3.02
C ASP A 404 22.07 -5.97 -3.70
N PHE A 405 23.18 -5.75 -2.97
CA PHE A 405 24.44 -5.23 -3.52
C PHE A 405 25.42 -6.35 -3.91
N GLY A 406 26.03 -6.23 -5.08
CA GLY A 406 27.05 -7.17 -5.54
C GLY A 406 27.39 -6.97 -7.02
N PRO A 407 28.31 -7.79 -7.57
CA PRO A 407 28.67 -7.72 -8.98
C PRO A 407 27.47 -8.18 -9.85
N ARG A 408 26.84 -7.22 -10.54
CA ARG A 408 25.65 -7.47 -11.38
C ARG A 408 25.56 -6.48 -12.54
N PHE A 409 24.82 -6.85 -13.57
CA PHE A 409 24.40 -5.96 -14.65
C PHE A 409 23.11 -6.50 -15.29
N CYS A 410 22.44 -5.66 -16.06
CA CYS A 410 21.27 -6.05 -16.84
C CYS A 410 21.66 -6.18 -18.31
N LEU A 411 21.02 -7.13 -19.01
CA LEU A 411 21.01 -7.27 -20.45
C LEU A 411 19.58 -7.07 -20.94
N TRP A 412 19.36 -6.12 -21.86
CA TRP A 412 18.04 -5.80 -22.40
C TRP A 412 17.97 -6.14 -23.88
N LEU A 413 16.94 -6.89 -24.25
CA LEU A 413 16.70 -7.41 -25.58
C LEU A 413 15.36 -6.90 -26.13
N THR A 414 15.28 -6.82 -27.45
CA THR A 414 13.98 -6.65 -28.14
C THR A 414 13.10 -7.89 -27.91
N ASP A 415 11.79 -7.78 -28.15
CA ASP A 415 10.89 -8.93 -28.00
C ASP A 415 11.28 -10.09 -28.92
N GLU A 416 11.70 -9.77 -30.16
CA GLU A 416 12.24 -10.71 -31.14
C GLU A 416 13.48 -11.44 -30.62
N ASP A 417 14.49 -10.68 -30.16
CA ASP A 417 15.75 -11.25 -29.69
C ASP A 417 15.58 -12.06 -28.41
N TYR A 418 14.72 -11.60 -27.49
CA TYR A 418 14.44 -12.33 -26.27
C TYR A 418 13.71 -13.65 -26.57
N ALA A 419 12.76 -13.66 -27.51
CA ALA A 419 12.11 -14.89 -27.94
C ALA A 419 13.12 -15.89 -28.55
N ALA A 420 14.16 -15.40 -29.23
CA ALA A 420 15.17 -16.25 -29.86
C ALA A 420 16.22 -16.80 -28.88
N ILE A 421 16.70 -15.99 -27.92
CA ILE A 421 17.85 -16.37 -27.07
C ILE A 421 17.69 -16.06 -25.57
N GLY A 422 16.60 -15.43 -25.14
CA GLY A 422 16.47 -14.86 -23.80
C GLY A 422 16.66 -15.86 -22.66
N GLU A 423 16.01 -17.02 -22.72
CA GLU A 423 16.13 -18.06 -21.68
C GLU A 423 17.54 -18.67 -21.62
N ARG A 424 18.14 -18.94 -22.79
CA ARG A 424 19.50 -19.49 -22.87
C ARG A 424 20.54 -18.50 -22.36
N LEU A 425 20.40 -17.23 -22.73
CA LEU A 425 21.27 -16.15 -22.27
C LEU A 425 21.10 -15.92 -20.77
N GLN A 426 19.89 -16.07 -20.22
CA GLN A 426 19.64 -15.99 -18.78
C GLN A 426 20.37 -17.10 -18.02
N ALA A 427 20.27 -18.36 -18.48
CA ALA A 427 20.99 -19.48 -17.88
C ALA A 427 22.52 -19.28 -17.93
N ASP A 428 23.03 -18.76 -19.05
CA ASP A 428 24.45 -18.41 -19.18
C ASP A 428 24.87 -17.25 -18.26
N TYR A 429 24.00 -16.25 -18.07
CA TYR A 429 24.21 -15.15 -17.15
C TYR A 429 24.26 -15.64 -15.69
N GLU A 430 23.36 -16.54 -15.29
CA GLU A 430 23.30 -17.11 -13.95
C GLU A 430 24.53 -18.00 -13.62
N ALA A 431 25.18 -18.54 -14.65
CA ALA A 431 26.43 -19.29 -14.52
C ALA A 431 27.68 -18.42 -14.35
N LEU A 432 27.56 -17.08 -14.44
CA LEU A 432 28.68 -16.16 -14.22
C LEU A 432 29.15 -16.17 -12.75
N PRO A 433 30.42 -15.82 -12.48
CA PRO A 433 30.93 -15.75 -11.11
C PRO A 433 30.10 -14.79 -10.25
N GLN A 434 29.57 -15.28 -9.13
CA GLN A 434 28.76 -14.48 -8.20
C GLN A 434 29.59 -13.55 -7.31
N SER A 435 30.91 -13.72 -7.26
CA SER A 435 31.84 -12.85 -6.55
C SER A 435 32.87 -12.24 -7.51
N PHE A 436 33.18 -10.95 -7.33
CA PHE A 436 34.12 -10.22 -8.17
C PHE A 436 34.73 -9.03 -7.40
N MET A 437 36.04 -8.82 -7.56
CA MET A 437 36.80 -7.74 -6.88
C MET A 437 36.63 -7.70 -5.35
N GLY A 438 36.40 -8.85 -4.72
CA GLY A 438 36.17 -8.96 -3.27
C GLY A 438 34.73 -8.66 -2.82
N TYR A 439 33.79 -8.50 -3.76
CA TYR A 439 32.36 -8.30 -3.50
C TYR A 439 31.56 -9.53 -3.92
N GLY A 440 30.48 -9.86 -3.19
CA GLY A 440 29.56 -10.97 -3.48
C GLY A 440 29.90 -12.29 -2.77
N PRO A 441 29.00 -13.30 -2.80
CA PRO A 441 27.78 -13.36 -3.59
C PRO A 441 26.71 -12.39 -3.11
N ARG A 442 25.84 -11.94 -4.02
CA ARG A 442 24.75 -11.02 -3.70
C ARG A 442 23.64 -11.78 -2.98
N GLU A 443 23.31 -11.35 -1.77
CA GLU A 443 22.10 -11.81 -1.07
C GLU A 443 20.89 -11.07 -1.64
N SER A 444 20.05 -11.77 -2.40
CA SER A 444 18.86 -11.17 -3.03
C SER A 444 17.65 -11.32 -2.10
N THR A 445 16.99 -10.21 -1.81
CA THR A 445 15.73 -10.22 -1.05
C THR A 445 14.64 -11.02 -1.77
N ALA A 446 13.66 -11.57 -1.04
CA ALA A 446 12.55 -12.33 -1.66
C ALA A 446 11.80 -11.51 -2.73
N ARG A 447 11.73 -10.18 -2.58
CA ARG A 447 11.13 -9.25 -3.54
C ARG A 447 11.98 -9.03 -4.80
N ALA A 448 13.26 -9.38 -4.76
CA ALA A 448 14.22 -9.26 -5.86
C ALA A 448 14.47 -10.60 -6.57
N GLN A 449 13.59 -11.59 -6.38
CA GLN A 449 13.66 -12.93 -6.96
C GLN A 449 12.51 -13.17 -7.96
N GLY A 450 12.65 -14.16 -8.85
CA GLY A 450 11.63 -14.53 -9.83
C GLY A 450 11.26 -13.37 -10.77
N ALA A 451 9.97 -13.08 -10.90
CA ALA A 451 9.46 -11.97 -11.70
C ALA A 451 9.91 -10.58 -11.20
N GLY A 452 10.34 -10.48 -9.93
CA GLY A 452 10.88 -9.25 -9.32
C GLY A 452 12.39 -9.09 -9.47
N ARG A 453 13.07 -9.94 -10.26
CA ARG A 453 14.53 -9.88 -10.43
C ARG A 453 14.99 -8.51 -10.92
N ARG A 454 16.13 -8.04 -10.40
CA ARG A 454 16.67 -6.70 -10.69
C ARG A 454 17.90 -6.71 -11.59
N ASP A 455 18.36 -7.88 -12.00
CA ASP A 455 19.52 -8.12 -12.85
C ASP A 455 19.31 -9.36 -13.72
N GLY A 456 20.20 -9.58 -14.68
CA GLY A 456 20.06 -10.62 -15.69
C GLY A 456 19.46 -10.08 -16.98
N VAL A 457 18.73 -10.93 -17.68
CA VAL A 457 18.28 -10.74 -19.06
C VAL A 457 16.81 -10.32 -19.07
N PHE A 458 16.44 -9.30 -19.82
CA PHE A 458 15.08 -8.77 -19.84
C PHE A 458 14.64 -8.44 -21.26
N ARG A 459 13.33 -8.57 -21.52
CA ARG A 459 12.71 -7.80 -22.61
C ARG A 459 12.70 -6.33 -22.20
N ILE A 460 12.98 -5.43 -23.15
CA ILE A 460 12.97 -3.98 -22.89
C ILE A 460 11.61 -3.55 -22.34
N GLY A 461 10.51 -3.98 -22.96
CA GLY A 461 9.15 -3.65 -22.52
C GLY A 461 8.85 -4.15 -21.10
N ASP A 462 9.08 -5.44 -20.84
CA ASP A 462 8.84 -6.06 -19.52
C ASP A 462 9.64 -5.35 -18.40
N PHE A 463 10.87 -4.91 -18.69
CA PHE A 463 11.69 -4.17 -17.73
C PHE A 463 11.04 -2.83 -17.32
N PHE A 464 10.62 -2.01 -18.28
CA PHE A 464 9.96 -0.74 -17.97
C PHE A 464 8.57 -0.94 -17.33
N GLU A 465 7.83 -1.95 -17.78
CA GLU A 465 6.52 -2.30 -17.23
C GLU A 465 6.64 -2.71 -15.76
N SER A 466 7.67 -3.48 -15.39
CA SER A 466 7.91 -3.87 -14.00
C SER A 466 8.18 -2.71 -13.04
N ILE A 467 8.66 -1.57 -13.55
CA ILE A 467 9.00 -0.39 -12.74
C ILE A 467 7.87 0.65 -12.78
N THR A 468 7.32 0.91 -13.96
CA THR A 468 6.41 2.03 -14.21
C THR A 468 4.96 1.61 -14.38
N GLY A 469 4.69 0.33 -14.61
CA GLY A 469 3.41 -0.19 -15.08
C GLY A 469 3.20 -0.09 -16.59
N TYR A 470 4.15 0.50 -17.34
CA TYR A 470 4.04 0.69 -18.80
C TYR A 470 5.26 0.16 -19.54
N ARG A 471 5.04 -0.53 -20.67
CA ARG A 471 6.11 -1.00 -21.56
C ARG A 471 6.84 0.12 -22.29
N GLN A 472 6.14 1.23 -22.55
CA GLN A 472 6.64 2.44 -23.19
C GLN A 472 6.03 3.65 -22.50
N ALA A 473 6.69 4.80 -22.61
CA ALA A 473 6.17 6.03 -22.02
C ALA A 473 4.79 6.37 -22.62
N PRO A 474 3.83 6.86 -21.81
CA PRO A 474 2.53 7.27 -22.33
C PRO A 474 2.64 8.32 -23.44
N SER A 475 1.67 8.33 -24.35
CA SER A 475 1.67 9.31 -25.43
C SER A 475 1.48 10.74 -24.91
N THR A 476 1.98 11.73 -25.63
CA THR A 476 1.75 13.16 -25.31
C THR A 476 0.26 13.53 -25.35
N ASN A 477 -0.56 12.75 -26.07
CA ASN A 477 -2.00 12.97 -26.20
C ASN A 477 -2.80 12.38 -25.03
N ASN A 478 -2.16 11.61 -24.15
CA ASN A 478 -2.76 11.00 -22.96
C ASN A 478 -2.13 11.59 -21.67
N PRO A 479 -2.29 12.89 -21.39
CA PRO A 479 -1.68 13.53 -20.22
C PRO A 479 -2.13 12.91 -18.90
N HIS A 480 -3.34 12.33 -18.84
CA HIS A 480 -3.85 11.65 -17.65
C HIS A 480 -3.00 10.43 -17.26
N GLU A 481 -2.49 9.65 -18.23
CA GLU A 481 -1.59 8.53 -17.95
C GLU A 481 -0.27 9.00 -17.35
N TRP A 482 0.29 10.11 -17.87
CA TRP A 482 1.49 10.72 -17.30
C TRP A 482 1.30 11.20 -15.86
N LEU A 483 0.11 11.74 -15.52
CA LEU A 483 -0.21 12.18 -14.16
C LEU A 483 -0.39 11.02 -13.17
N MET A 484 -0.63 9.80 -13.65
CA MET A 484 -0.69 8.59 -12.82
C MET A 484 0.69 8.02 -12.47
N LEU A 485 1.75 8.40 -13.20
CA LEU A 485 3.11 7.94 -12.94
C LEU A 485 3.68 8.63 -11.69
N ASP A 486 4.21 7.83 -10.76
CA ASP A 486 4.92 8.33 -9.59
C ASP A 486 6.35 8.81 -9.96
N GLU A 487 6.79 9.93 -9.40
CA GLU A 487 8.11 10.48 -9.70
C GLU A 487 9.23 9.52 -9.29
N ALA A 488 9.05 8.71 -8.23
CA ALA A 488 10.08 7.76 -7.82
C ALA A 488 10.18 6.55 -8.75
N THR A 489 9.09 6.12 -9.40
CA THR A 489 9.13 5.07 -10.43
C THR A 489 9.77 5.60 -11.71
N LEU A 490 9.43 6.82 -12.13
CA LEU A 490 10.12 7.51 -13.21
C LEU A 490 11.62 7.69 -12.93
N ALA A 491 11.98 8.06 -11.69
CA ALA A 491 13.38 8.15 -11.27
C ALA A 491 14.07 6.78 -11.38
N ALA A 492 13.42 5.70 -10.95
CA ALA A 492 14.00 4.35 -11.03
C ALA A 492 14.17 3.87 -12.48
N ALA A 493 13.20 4.14 -13.36
CA ALA A 493 13.25 3.77 -14.76
C ALA A 493 14.31 4.55 -15.55
N THR A 494 14.66 5.75 -15.10
CA THR A 494 15.52 6.68 -15.85
C THR A 494 16.87 6.97 -15.20
N ASN A 495 17.16 6.39 -14.02
CA ASN A 495 18.45 6.48 -13.33
C ASN A 495 19.53 5.55 -13.93
N GLY A 496 20.68 5.46 -13.26
CA GLY A 496 21.71 4.50 -13.61
C GLY A 496 22.37 4.78 -14.95
N GLU A 497 23.12 3.80 -15.44
CA GLU A 497 24.01 3.96 -16.57
C GLU A 497 23.84 2.82 -17.58
N VAL A 498 23.76 3.18 -18.87
CA VAL A 498 23.80 2.23 -19.98
C VAL A 498 25.24 2.12 -20.44
N PHE A 499 25.79 0.92 -20.41
CA PHE A 499 27.17 0.65 -20.78
C PHE A 499 27.34 0.41 -22.28
N ALA A 500 26.33 -0.17 -22.92
CA ALA A 500 26.23 -0.40 -24.35
C ALA A 500 24.75 -0.48 -24.76
N ASP A 501 24.38 0.12 -25.89
CA ASP A 501 23.07 -0.06 -26.53
C ASP A 501 23.21 0.13 -28.04
N PRO A 502 23.75 -0.89 -28.75
CA PRO A 502 24.11 -0.76 -30.16
C PRO A 502 22.90 -0.54 -31.09
N LEU A 503 21.71 -1.04 -30.74
CA LEU A 503 20.48 -0.78 -31.48
C LEU A 503 19.82 0.56 -31.11
N GLY A 504 20.14 1.10 -29.94
CA GLY A 504 19.53 2.32 -29.40
C GLY A 504 18.12 2.11 -28.85
N LYS A 505 17.57 0.89 -28.87
CA LYS A 505 16.17 0.62 -28.50
C LYS A 505 15.90 0.79 -27.01
N PHE A 506 16.85 0.44 -26.15
CA PHE A 506 16.68 0.64 -24.71
C PHE A 506 16.74 2.12 -24.35
N LEU A 507 17.70 2.85 -24.93
CA LEU A 507 17.85 4.30 -24.74
C LEU A 507 16.66 5.06 -25.30
N ASP A 508 16.09 4.65 -26.44
CA ASP A 508 14.89 5.23 -27.03
C ASP A 508 13.69 5.12 -26.08
N THR A 509 13.40 3.90 -25.58
CA THR A 509 12.33 3.70 -24.58
C THR A 509 12.60 4.47 -23.29
N ARG A 510 13.84 4.42 -22.78
CA ARG A 510 14.25 5.18 -21.58
C ARG A 510 14.07 6.69 -21.77
N GLN A 511 14.39 7.19 -22.95
CA GLN A 511 14.27 8.61 -23.27
C GLN A 511 12.81 9.04 -23.31
N GLY A 512 11.91 8.19 -23.82
CA GLY A 512 10.47 8.41 -23.74
C GLY A 512 10.01 8.72 -22.31
N PHE A 513 10.44 7.92 -21.32
CA PHE A 513 10.09 8.15 -19.91
C PHE A 513 10.79 9.37 -19.28
N LYS A 514 11.88 9.87 -19.86
CA LYS A 514 12.51 11.13 -19.44
C LYS A 514 11.79 12.36 -19.97
N THR A 515 11.19 12.25 -21.15
CA THR A 515 10.55 13.35 -21.86
C THR A 515 9.10 13.51 -21.44
N MET A 516 8.87 13.81 -20.16
CA MET A 516 7.55 14.22 -19.68
C MET A 516 7.04 15.42 -20.50
N PRO A 517 5.80 15.39 -21.00
CA PRO A 517 5.23 16.51 -21.74
C PRO A 517 5.24 17.79 -20.91
N GLU A 518 5.51 18.92 -21.55
CA GLU A 518 5.65 20.21 -20.86
C GLU A 518 4.38 20.61 -20.11
N ASP A 519 3.22 20.43 -20.74
CA ASP A 519 1.91 20.69 -20.12
C ASP A 519 1.69 19.86 -18.85
N VAL A 520 2.13 18.59 -18.83
CA VAL A 520 2.09 17.73 -17.64
C VAL A 520 3.02 18.28 -16.56
N ARG A 521 4.23 18.69 -16.93
CA ARG A 521 5.20 19.28 -16.00
C ARG A 521 4.66 20.56 -15.37
N LEU A 522 4.02 21.43 -16.15
CA LEU A 522 3.38 22.67 -15.68
C LEU A 522 2.19 22.38 -14.77
N ALA A 523 1.35 21.40 -15.11
CA ALA A 523 0.25 20.94 -14.25
C ALA A 523 0.77 20.41 -12.90
N LEU A 524 1.86 19.62 -12.92
CA LEU A 524 2.51 19.15 -11.69
C LEU A 524 3.11 20.31 -10.88
N ILE A 525 3.73 21.30 -11.53
CA ILE A 525 4.22 22.52 -10.86
C ILE A 525 3.05 23.21 -10.15
N SER A 526 1.95 23.50 -10.86
CA SER A 526 0.75 24.12 -10.25
C SER A 526 0.24 23.31 -9.05
N LYS A 527 0.15 21.98 -9.18
CA LYS A 527 -0.26 21.10 -8.09
C LYS A 527 0.67 21.22 -6.87
N ARG A 528 1.99 21.27 -7.07
CA ARG A 528 2.95 21.45 -5.96
C ARG A 528 2.83 22.81 -5.31
N LEU A 529 2.57 23.87 -6.07
CA LEU A 529 2.32 25.22 -5.52
C LEU A 529 1.11 25.22 -4.58
N GLY A 530 -0.01 24.62 -4.99
CA GLY A 530 -1.19 24.49 -4.14
C GLY A 530 -0.96 23.66 -2.88
N MET A 531 -0.27 22.52 -3.01
CA MET A 531 0.12 21.70 -1.86
C MET A 531 1.00 22.47 -0.87
N MET A 532 1.99 23.23 -1.36
CA MET A 532 2.86 24.04 -0.52
C MET A 532 2.11 25.18 0.17
N ALA A 533 1.19 25.86 -0.55
CA ALA A 533 0.35 26.91 0.03
C ALA A 533 -0.54 26.35 1.16
N GLN A 534 -1.26 25.26 0.88
CA GLN A 534 -2.19 24.65 1.84
C GLN A 534 -1.46 24.07 3.05
N ALA A 535 -0.44 23.23 2.83
CA ALA A 535 0.27 22.58 3.92
C ALA A 535 1.14 23.59 4.70
N GLY A 536 1.98 24.36 4.01
CA GLY A 536 2.95 25.26 4.62
C GLY A 536 2.34 26.59 5.07
N GLN A 537 1.92 27.43 4.12
CA GLN A 537 1.49 28.81 4.41
C GLN A 537 0.16 28.87 5.18
N TYR A 538 -0.75 27.91 4.95
CA TYR A 538 -2.06 27.88 5.60
C TYR A 538 -2.11 26.99 6.84
N ASN A 539 -1.77 25.69 6.75
CA ASN A 539 -2.02 24.74 7.83
C ASN A 539 -0.99 24.82 8.98
N VAL A 540 0.32 24.88 8.70
CA VAL A 540 1.36 24.94 9.75
C VAL A 540 1.09 26.01 10.82
N PRO A 541 0.91 27.31 10.49
CA PRO A 541 0.69 28.33 11.51
C PRO A 541 -0.61 28.10 12.30
N ARG A 542 -1.65 27.55 11.66
CA ARG A 542 -2.94 27.25 12.32
C ARG A 542 -2.82 26.09 13.30
N MET A 543 -2.13 25.01 12.93
CA MET A 543 -1.95 23.86 13.81
C MET A 543 -1.08 24.21 15.01
N LEU A 544 0.02 24.96 14.78
CA LEU A 544 0.88 25.46 15.85
C LEU A 544 0.10 26.38 16.82
N THR A 545 -0.74 27.28 16.31
CA THR A 545 -1.59 28.16 17.14
C THR A 545 -2.60 27.36 17.97
N ARG A 546 -3.12 26.25 17.42
CA ARG A 546 -4.05 25.34 18.12
C ARG A 546 -3.37 24.45 19.15
N GLY A 547 -2.04 24.37 19.15
CA GLY A 547 -1.29 23.42 19.98
C GLY A 547 -1.35 21.97 19.47
N ASP A 548 -1.76 21.75 18.22
CA ASP A 548 -1.76 20.42 17.60
C ASP A 548 -0.41 20.14 16.94
N GLY A 549 0.53 19.64 17.74
CA GLY A 549 1.88 19.32 17.28
C GLY A 549 1.93 18.23 16.22
N ALA A 550 1.04 17.23 16.28
CA ALA A 550 1.03 16.14 15.32
C ALA A 550 0.57 16.61 13.94
N ALA A 551 -0.54 17.37 13.87
CA ALA A 551 -1.00 17.94 12.62
C ALA A 551 -0.02 18.97 12.05
N ALA A 552 0.64 19.77 12.89
CA ALA A 552 1.70 20.68 12.47
C ALA A 552 2.89 19.92 11.87
N TRP A 553 3.34 18.85 12.52
CA TRP A 553 4.46 18.03 12.02
C TRP A 553 4.13 17.39 10.67
N LEU A 554 2.93 16.83 10.52
CA LEU A 554 2.47 16.24 9.27
C LEU A 554 2.42 17.30 8.16
N SER A 555 1.91 18.50 8.46
CA SER A 555 1.85 19.61 7.50
C SER A 555 3.24 20.08 7.05
N ILE A 556 4.23 20.12 7.96
CA ILE A 556 5.62 20.41 7.60
C ILE A 556 6.17 19.31 6.69
N GLY A 557 5.88 18.04 6.99
CA GLY A 557 6.23 16.91 6.15
C GLY A 557 5.71 17.06 4.73
N GLU A 558 4.42 17.33 4.56
CA GLU A 558 3.78 17.54 3.26
C GLU A 558 4.39 18.73 2.50
N PHE A 559 4.63 19.86 3.18
CA PHE A 559 5.31 21.00 2.59
C PHE A 559 6.70 20.63 2.04
N VAL A 560 7.51 19.92 2.85
CA VAL A 560 8.86 19.48 2.45
C VAL A 560 8.80 18.54 1.25
N GLN A 561 7.84 17.62 1.21
CA GLN A 561 7.66 16.71 0.08
C GLN A 561 7.29 17.46 -1.21
N ALA A 562 6.34 18.38 -1.13
CA ALA A 562 5.90 19.16 -2.27
C ALA A 562 7.00 20.09 -2.79
N ALA A 563 7.71 20.78 -1.88
CA ALA A 563 8.84 21.64 -2.21
C ALA A 563 9.99 20.86 -2.89
N ALA A 564 10.32 19.67 -2.37
CA ALA A 564 11.33 18.82 -2.97
C ALA A 564 10.98 18.45 -4.42
N SER A 565 9.73 18.03 -4.68
CA SER A 565 9.28 17.72 -6.05
C SER A 565 9.32 18.96 -6.96
N LEU A 566 8.84 20.11 -6.46
CA LEU A 566 8.86 21.36 -7.21
C LEU A 566 10.27 21.75 -7.68
N VAL A 567 11.30 21.58 -6.83
CA VAL A 567 12.69 21.85 -7.21
C VAL A 567 13.13 21.00 -8.40
N PHE A 568 12.76 19.71 -8.46
CA PHE A 568 13.09 18.84 -9.60
C PHE A 568 12.32 19.23 -10.86
N LEU A 569 11.03 19.54 -10.73
CA LEU A 569 10.19 19.97 -11.85
C LEU A 569 10.69 21.28 -12.47
N LEU A 570 11.08 22.26 -11.63
CA LEU A 570 11.63 23.53 -12.09
C LEU A 570 13.01 23.37 -12.73
N ASN A 571 13.85 22.44 -12.26
CA ASN A 571 15.14 22.15 -12.88
C ASN A 571 15.04 21.24 -14.13
N ASN A 572 13.82 20.98 -14.61
CA ASN A 572 13.48 20.12 -15.74
C ASN A 572 13.94 18.65 -15.57
N PRO A 573 13.01 17.71 -15.33
CA PRO A 573 13.34 16.30 -15.12
C PRO A 573 14.15 15.64 -16.24
N ILE A 574 14.07 16.13 -17.48
CA ILE A 574 14.89 15.64 -18.59
C ILE A 574 16.39 15.79 -18.26
N THR A 575 16.77 16.89 -17.61
CA THR A 575 18.16 17.25 -17.32
C THR A 575 18.64 16.70 -15.98
N VAL A 576 17.79 16.80 -14.95
CA VAL A 576 18.20 16.47 -13.57
C VAL A 576 17.70 15.12 -13.08
N GLY A 577 16.81 14.47 -13.82
CA GLY A 577 16.06 13.29 -13.41
C GLY A 577 14.81 13.66 -12.61
N TYR A 578 14.04 12.64 -12.22
CA TYR A 578 12.88 12.79 -11.35
C TYR A 578 13.26 12.66 -9.87
N LEU A 579 12.38 13.15 -8.99
CA LEU A 579 12.55 13.02 -7.55
C LEU A 579 12.51 11.54 -7.13
N PRO A 580 13.55 10.98 -6.49
CA PRO A 580 13.56 9.57 -6.12
C PRO A 580 12.73 9.27 -4.86
N TYR A 581 12.66 7.98 -4.52
CA TYR A 581 11.97 7.46 -3.34
C TYR A 581 12.39 8.20 -2.06
N TYR A 582 11.45 8.34 -1.11
CA TYR A 582 11.55 9.31 -0.01
C TYR A 582 12.88 9.26 0.77
N LYS A 583 13.44 8.07 0.99
CA LYS A 583 14.70 7.87 1.73
C LYS A 583 15.93 8.49 1.04
N TRP A 584 15.89 8.68 -0.28
CA TRP A 584 17.00 9.23 -1.08
C TRP A 584 16.78 10.69 -1.49
N ARG A 585 15.62 11.28 -1.22
CA ARG A 585 15.26 12.63 -1.67
C ARG A 585 16.29 13.68 -1.26
N PHE A 586 16.72 13.70 -0.01
CA PHE A 586 17.73 14.67 0.45
C PHE A 586 19.13 14.42 -0.11
N ALA A 587 19.50 13.16 -0.37
CA ALA A 587 20.76 12.87 -1.09
C ALA A 587 20.71 13.45 -2.51
N ALA A 588 19.58 13.28 -3.20
CA ALA A 588 19.36 13.82 -4.54
C ALA A 588 19.27 15.36 -4.55
N LEU A 589 18.55 15.96 -3.61
CA LEU A 589 18.45 17.42 -3.45
C LEU A 589 19.81 18.06 -3.19
N ARG A 590 20.61 17.51 -2.26
CA ARG A 590 21.98 18.02 -2.01
C ARG A 590 22.85 17.93 -3.26
N ARG A 591 22.79 16.80 -3.97
CA ARG A 591 23.54 16.60 -5.23
C ARG A 591 23.07 17.54 -6.34
N LEU A 592 21.78 17.90 -6.37
CA LEU A 592 21.25 18.89 -7.31
C LEU A 592 21.68 20.30 -6.92
N SER A 593 21.54 20.65 -5.64
CA SER A 593 21.89 21.97 -5.08
C SER A 593 23.37 22.33 -5.28
N SER A 594 24.26 21.34 -5.35
CA SER A 594 25.69 21.56 -5.62
C SER A 594 26.04 21.73 -7.10
N ARG A 595 25.10 21.53 -8.04
CA ARG A 595 25.36 21.76 -9.47
C ARG A 595 25.34 23.25 -9.78
N MET A 596 26.17 23.65 -10.74
CA MET A 596 26.16 25.01 -11.26
C MET A 596 24.83 25.30 -11.97
N ALA A 597 24.29 26.51 -11.78
CA ALA A 597 23.03 26.96 -12.38
C ALA A 597 21.76 26.20 -11.95
N THR A 598 21.80 25.49 -10.82
CA THR A 598 20.60 24.93 -10.21
C THR A 598 19.64 26.03 -9.77
N ARG A 599 18.38 25.90 -10.17
CA ARG A 599 17.28 26.74 -9.67
C ARG A 599 16.94 26.32 -8.25
N LEU A 600 16.67 27.31 -7.38
CA LEU A 600 16.33 27.08 -5.97
C LEU A 600 17.41 26.29 -5.19
N ALA A 601 18.70 26.58 -5.43
CA ALA A 601 19.82 25.84 -4.84
C ALA A 601 19.85 25.87 -3.29
N ASP A 602 19.34 26.92 -2.66
CA ASP A 602 19.37 27.08 -1.20
C ASP A 602 18.22 26.37 -0.48
N VAL A 603 17.15 26.03 -1.22
CA VAL A 603 15.93 25.41 -0.65
C VAL A 603 16.24 24.11 0.07
N CYS A 604 17.19 23.28 -0.42
CA CYS A 604 17.55 22.03 0.26
C CYS A 604 17.98 22.26 1.72
N GLY A 605 18.84 23.24 1.99
CA GLY A 605 19.29 23.54 3.35
C GLY A 605 18.17 24.10 4.23
N GLN A 606 17.24 24.84 3.63
CA GLN A 606 16.07 25.37 4.33
C GLN A 606 15.08 24.26 4.72
N LEU A 607 14.82 23.30 3.82
CA LEU A 607 13.99 22.14 4.11
C LEU A 607 14.59 21.26 5.23
N GLU A 608 15.91 21.05 5.22
CA GLU A 608 16.60 20.38 6.33
C GLU A 608 16.49 21.16 7.64
N THR A 609 16.56 22.48 7.57
CA THR A 609 16.39 23.35 8.74
C THR A 609 14.96 23.23 9.30
N LEU A 610 13.93 23.21 8.44
CA LEU A 610 12.55 22.96 8.85
C LEU A 610 12.43 21.64 9.61
N LEU A 611 12.87 20.53 9.01
CA LEU A 611 12.78 19.19 9.62
C LEU A 611 13.50 19.10 10.97
N ARG A 612 14.67 19.74 11.10
CA ARG A 612 15.45 19.77 12.34
C ARG A 612 14.72 20.51 13.46
N LEU A 613 14.00 21.57 13.12
CA LEU A 613 13.28 22.42 14.06
C LEU A 613 11.87 21.93 14.37
N SER A 614 11.29 21.08 13.52
CA SER A 614 9.91 20.58 13.64
C SER A 614 9.57 20.08 15.03
N SER A 615 10.47 19.34 15.69
CA SER A 615 10.18 18.78 17.02
C SER A 615 10.04 19.81 18.11
N ALA A 616 10.92 20.80 18.11
CA ALA A 616 10.85 21.86 19.09
C ALA A 616 9.64 22.76 18.85
N ALA A 617 9.28 23.03 17.58
CA ALA A 617 8.08 23.80 17.26
C ALA A 617 6.77 23.07 17.58
N CYS A 618 6.68 21.79 17.23
CA CYS A 618 5.44 21.01 17.34
C CYS A 618 5.19 20.51 18.76
N TYR A 619 6.24 20.12 19.50
CA TYR A 619 6.10 19.40 20.77
C TYR A 619 6.84 20.04 21.94
N GLY A 620 7.58 21.14 21.74
CA GLY A 620 8.45 21.79 22.74
C GLY A 620 7.75 22.39 23.98
N GLY A 621 6.53 21.95 24.30
CA GLY A 621 5.81 22.27 25.54
C GLY A 621 5.02 21.09 26.14
N ALA A 622 5.00 19.91 25.51
CA ALA A 622 4.25 18.75 26.01
C ALA A 622 5.21 17.58 26.34
N GLY A 623 5.44 17.33 27.64
CA GLY A 623 5.92 16.03 28.13
C GLY A 623 7.38 15.93 28.61
N PHE A 624 8.26 16.91 28.40
CA PHE A 624 9.62 16.87 28.96
C PHE A 624 10.10 18.27 29.41
N GLY A 625 10.32 18.41 30.73
CA GLY A 625 11.25 19.37 31.37
C GLY A 625 11.19 20.86 30.98
N GLU A 626 10.70 21.70 31.89
CA GLU A 626 10.84 23.16 31.93
C GLU A 626 10.79 23.94 30.60
N GLY A 627 9.57 24.32 30.20
CA GLY A 627 9.33 25.65 29.64
C GLY A 627 8.73 25.71 28.23
N GLY A 628 7.41 25.92 28.16
CA GLY A 628 6.72 26.46 26.97
C GLY A 628 7.19 27.87 26.54
N LYS A 629 8.31 28.37 27.08
CA LYS A 629 8.98 29.61 26.68
C LYS A 629 9.91 29.44 25.47
N GLY A 630 10.23 28.20 25.08
CA GLY A 630 11.17 27.88 23.98
C GLY A 630 10.56 27.50 22.64
N SER A 631 9.29 27.10 22.58
CA SER A 631 8.64 26.64 21.33
C SER A 631 8.21 27.80 20.43
N ALA A 632 7.77 28.93 20.98
CA ALA A 632 7.26 30.06 20.21
C ALA A 632 8.31 30.68 19.25
N PRO A 633 9.57 30.93 19.65
CA PRO A 633 10.61 31.41 18.72
C PRO A 633 10.91 30.41 17.60
N VAL A 634 10.80 29.11 17.86
CA VAL A 634 11.04 28.06 16.86
C VAL A 634 9.86 27.92 15.89
N ALA A 635 8.63 28.01 16.39
CA ALA A 635 7.42 28.07 15.57
C ALA A 635 7.41 29.28 14.62
N GLU A 636 7.84 30.44 15.12
CA GLU A 636 8.02 31.63 14.29
C GLU A 636 9.11 31.43 13.23
N LYS A 637 10.26 30.86 13.61
CA LYS A 637 11.35 30.52 12.68
C LYS A 637 10.90 29.57 11.57
N ILE A 638 10.09 28.56 11.89
CA ILE A 638 9.52 27.63 10.89
C ILE A 638 8.62 28.40 9.92
N SER A 639 7.71 29.22 10.43
CA SER A 639 6.78 30.00 9.60
C SER A 639 7.55 30.96 8.68
N GLN A 640 8.56 31.67 9.20
CA GLN A 640 9.43 32.54 8.41
C GLN A 640 10.21 31.77 7.34
N THR A 641 10.69 30.57 7.64
CA THR A 641 11.43 29.74 6.67
C THR A 641 10.50 29.25 5.55
N ILE A 642 9.26 28.86 5.88
CA ILE A 642 8.23 28.50 4.88
C ILE A 642 7.95 29.69 3.95
N GLU A 643 7.68 30.87 4.50
CA GLU A 643 7.42 32.07 3.69
C GLU A 643 8.64 32.45 2.83
N HIS A 644 9.85 32.26 3.34
CA HIS A 644 11.07 32.51 2.57
C HIS A 644 11.21 31.56 1.37
N VAL A 645 11.01 30.25 1.59
CA VAL A 645 10.99 29.25 0.49
C VAL A 645 9.94 29.63 -0.56
N CYS A 646 8.73 30.00 -0.13
CA CYS A 646 7.66 30.40 -1.04
C CYS A 646 8.03 31.66 -1.84
N ALA A 647 8.64 32.66 -1.21
CA ALA A 647 9.10 33.87 -1.90
C ALA A 647 10.20 33.56 -2.94
N GLU A 648 11.14 32.66 -2.64
CA GLU A 648 12.15 32.21 -3.60
C GLU A 648 11.52 31.47 -4.79
N VAL A 649 10.52 30.62 -4.53
CA VAL A 649 9.74 29.96 -5.58
C VAL A 649 9.08 30.98 -6.50
N VAL A 650 8.41 32.00 -5.96
CA VAL A 650 7.79 33.05 -6.78
C VAL A 650 8.83 33.82 -7.58
N ALA A 651 9.97 34.17 -6.98
CA ALA A 651 11.06 34.83 -7.68
C ALA A 651 11.61 33.99 -8.85
N GLU A 652 11.70 32.67 -8.69
CA GLU A 652 12.10 31.75 -9.75
C GLU A 652 11.01 31.65 -10.84
N LEU A 653 9.74 31.49 -10.47
CA LEU A 653 8.63 31.46 -11.43
C LEU A 653 8.61 32.74 -12.29
N ARG A 654 8.84 33.91 -11.68
CA ARG A 654 8.96 35.19 -12.40
C ARG A 654 10.16 35.20 -13.35
N ARG A 655 11.31 34.67 -12.92
CA ARG A 655 12.52 34.58 -13.76
C ARG A 655 12.28 33.70 -14.98
N GLU A 656 11.54 32.62 -14.80
CA GLU A 656 11.15 31.68 -15.88
C GLU A 656 9.97 32.20 -16.72
N GLY A 657 9.38 33.35 -16.36
CA GLY A 657 8.24 33.93 -17.07
C GLY A 657 6.90 33.23 -16.81
N LEU A 658 6.84 32.31 -15.84
CA LEU A 658 5.63 31.54 -15.50
C LEU A 658 4.62 32.32 -14.64
N THR A 659 4.99 33.50 -14.13
CA THR A 659 4.07 34.41 -13.44
C THR A 659 4.48 35.87 -13.58
N GLY A 660 3.48 36.74 -13.69
CA GLY A 660 3.64 38.20 -13.61
C GLY A 660 3.47 38.77 -12.19
N SER A 661 2.96 37.98 -11.25
CA SER A 661 2.65 38.39 -9.87
C SER A 661 3.89 38.36 -8.97
N ASP A 662 3.97 39.26 -7.99
CA ASP A 662 4.97 39.25 -6.90
C ASP A 662 4.41 38.74 -5.57
N GLU A 663 3.13 38.35 -5.54
CA GLU A 663 2.47 37.81 -4.35
C GLU A 663 3.09 36.47 -3.91
N THR A 664 3.55 36.38 -2.67
CA THR A 664 4.29 35.20 -2.20
C THR A 664 3.39 34.03 -1.77
N PHE A 665 2.07 34.23 -1.75
CA PHE A 665 1.11 33.15 -1.50
C PHE A 665 0.97 32.25 -2.73
N LEU A 666 1.45 31.02 -2.64
CA LEU A 666 1.67 30.16 -3.82
C LEU A 666 0.38 29.71 -4.52
N GLU A 667 -0.74 29.65 -3.80
CA GLU A 667 -2.05 29.33 -4.38
C GLU A 667 -2.41 30.31 -5.50
N TRP A 668 -2.10 31.59 -5.32
CA TRP A 668 -2.40 32.64 -6.30
C TRP A 668 -1.50 32.60 -7.53
N GLN A 669 -0.44 31.80 -7.51
CA GLN A 669 0.47 31.62 -8.65
C GLN A 669 -0.02 30.55 -9.62
N ARG A 670 -0.90 29.65 -9.16
CA ARG A 670 -1.39 28.50 -9.95
C ARG A 670 -2.05 28.91 -11.27
N PRO A 671 -2.97 29.89 -11.32
CA PRO A 671 -3.60 30.29 -12.58
C PRO A 671 -2.59 30.81 -13.61
N TYR A 672 -1.57 31.57 -13.18
CA TYR A 672 -0.54 32.08 -14.09
C TYR A 672 0.31 30.96 -14.68
N VAL A 673 0.65 29.93 -13.88
CA VAL A 673 1.37 28.76 -14.40
C VAL A 673 0.49 27.99 -15.38
N GLU A 674 -0.79 27.82 -15.06
CA GLU A 674 -1.76 27.09 -15.89
C GLU A 674 -2.08 27.80 -17.22
N GLU A 675 -1.97 29.14 -17.29
CA GLU A 675 -2.06 29.90 -18.56
C GLU A 675 -0.99 29.48 -19.60
N HIS A 676 0.08 28.81 -19.17
CA HIS A 676 1.13 28.30 -20.05
C HIS A 676 0.87 26.89 -20.56
N ILE A 677 -0.18 26.22 -20.07
CA ILE A 677 -0.60 24.89 -20.52
C ILE A 677 -1.36 25.05 -21.84
N ALA A 678 -0.84 24.45 -22.92
CA ALA A 678 -1.44 24.57 -24.24
C ALA A 678 -2.64 23.63 -24.45
N SER A 679 -2.65 22.48 -23.78
CA SER A 679 -3.70 21.48 -23.86
C SER A 679 -4.95 21.87 -23.08
N ASP A 680 -6.12 21.73 -23.71
CA ASP A 680 -7.43 21.92 -23.08
C ASP A 680 -7.89 20.73 -22.22
N ALA A 681 -7.03 19.71 -22.02
CA ALA A 681 -7.39 18.53 -21.26
C ALA A 681 -7.65 18.89 -19.78
N ALA A 682 -8.89 18.68 -19.32
CA ALA A 682 -9.34 19.09 -17.99
C ALA A 682 -8.47 18.54 -16.83
N CYS A 683 -7.84 17.37 -17.00
CA CYS A 683 -6.97 16.78 -15.97
C CYS A 683 -5.67 17.57 -15.72
N LEU A 684 -5.28 18.49 -16.61
CA LEU A 684 -4.09 19.33 -16.48
C LEU A 684 -4.35 20.65 -15.75
N HIS A 685 -5.61 21.04 -15.62
CA HIS A 685 -6.01 22.31 -15.03
C HIS A 685 -6.57 22.09 -13.63
N SER A 686 -6.35 23.06 -12.75
CA SER A 686 -6.96 23.02 -11.42
C SER A 686 -8.47 23.28 -11.49
N LEU A 687 -9.24 22.54 -10.67
CA LEU A 687 -10.69 22.73 -10.52
C LEU A 687 -11.03 24.04 -9.81
#